data_AF-A0AAD4ET35-F1
#
_entry.id   AF-A0AAD4ET35-F1
#
_cell.length_a   1.000
_cell.length_b   1.000
_cell.length_c   1.000
_cell.angle_alpha   90.00
_cell.angle_beta   90.00
_cell.angle_gamma   90.00
#
_symmetry.space_group_name_H-M   'P 1'
#
loop_
_entity.id
_entity.type
_entity.pdbx_description
1 polymer ?
#
loop_
_entity_poly.entity_id
_entity_poly.type
_entity_poly.pdbx_seq_one_letter_code
_entity_poly.pdbx_strand_id
1 'polypeptide(L)'
;MSTSTLDGLNALLSQLGADPIPKISGLAAHPLSRPIDIYRVYLADIVARLIGCEAPLVYESLQSPTSTANGDLVLPVPRLRLKDGKKPADQCSNLEAAFPESHPLFRKPKATGIHLPLYFSPLSLSRLVLPYIFQRQQAYGSNLDTGLRNDPTAPATTDRKKVIIEFSSPNIAKEFHAGHLRSTIIGAFVSNLYQSMDWDVVKINYLGDWGKQFGLLAVGWQRFGSEDELARQPLKHLLDVYARINAAFKPEQEASKRARDEGRDTAEIESQGLFAERNAFFRRMEDGDAEALALWSRFRDISIDRYVATYARLNIGFDEYSGESQVKTETIKRVEALLQENGVYTEHNGSWAIDFEKHGSKGLGLAVVRGRTGTTTYLLRDVAAVLDREAKYAFDKMIYVVSTEQDLYFRRVFRTLELIGRADLASRLQHVNFGKVVSLSSRLGTVQLLSDILDQSRDALHEVMRRNTVKYAQVADPDAVAEAVGISAVMVQDMSGKRINNYPFDISRMTSFEGDTGPYLQYCHARLNSILRKAGLTRDDLVDHLSQHPDGLDADVLSKQHCVDLLRLMAQYPDVTATALRNLEPSTVLTYLFRLTHQLSSCYDVLQVVGAEGGRDVMLARAALYEGARQVLENGMRLLGLSPVESKQPPFEALCKAHEKDSMDSIIYLDMWPFADPMMVVCSPVLAVQTCQEHDLPKPPILHAFFNPLVGFDNLFTMNGPEWKRSRALFNSGFSAGYILQQTPHVVDEAEVYVDVLREHARKGDMFSLDDVTCWYTMDIIGAVTLDSRLQSQRQHNPLATAMRRQIRWHVLDNEWNLFIRWNPARPFVQWYNNRQMDAYIASELDKRYAEWKEDESTASSRSIIHLALAGHMATQTTHPRPPRLDAAFKRWATVQIRLFLFAGHDSTSSTICYCFHLLQSHPAALAKLLAEHTAVFGADPSLTPSLLRSNPHLLNNLPYTTAVIKESLRLFPPASAMRGGREGVALTDARGNAYPTAGTNIWVLHSAVQRNAKYWPEPDAFLPERWLVGPEDPLYPPKGGWRPFEHGPRNCLGQTLAMLDVKVTLAMVVRELDVRSVYDEWDRVHGTRGKVKTVNGERAYQTQVGGAHPADGFPCRVRFRGEGEVKG
;
A
#
# COMPACT_ATOMS: atom_id res chain seq x y z
N MET A 1 12.40 22.96 -2.65
CA MET A 1 12.83 23.77 -1.48
C MET A 1 12.28 23.14 -0.21
N SER A 2 13.02 23.21 0.90
CA SER A 2 12.65 22.56 2.16
C SER A 2 11.72 23.43 3.00
N THR A 3 10.55 22.91 3.39
CA THR A 3 9.66 23.52 4.40
C THR A 3 9.96 23.03 5.83
N SER A 4 11.04 22.28 6.03
CA SER A 4 11.41 21.70 7.33
C SER A 4 12.27 22.62 8.22
N THR A 5 12.71 23.77 7.69
CA THR A 5 13.49 24.77 8.43
C THR A 5 12.85 26.14 8.29
N LEU A 6 13.08 27.03 9.27
CA LEU A 6 12.55 28.40 9.22
C LEU A 6 13.12 29.17 8.02
N ASP A 7 14.40 28.99 7.72
CA ASP A 7 15.04 29.63 6.57
C ASP A 7 14.43 29.15 5.25
N GLY A 8 14.11 27.85 5.15
CA GLY A 8 13.45 27.29 3.99
C GLY A 8 12.01 27.78 3.82
N LEU A 9 11.26 27.95 4.92
CA LEU A 9 9.94 28.59 4.89
C LEU A 9 10.02 30.06 4.48
N ASN A 10 10.98 30.82 5.04
CA ASN A 10 11.20 32.20 4.66
C ASN A 10 11.57 32.34 3.19
N ALA A 11 12.43 31.46 2.65
CA ALA A 11 12.76 31.44 1.23
C ALA A 11 11.52 31.17 0.35
N LEU A 12 10.64 30.24 0.75
CA LEU A 12 9.38 29.98 0.05
C LEU A 12 8.44 31.19 0.11
N LEU A 13 8.34 31.86 1.26
CA LEU A 13 7.51 33.06 1.44
C LEU A 13 8.03 34.24 0.62
N SER A 14 9.36 34.43 0.53
CA SER A 14 9.96 35.43 -0.34
C SER A 14 9.62 35.19 -1.82
N GLN A 15 9.54 33.94 -2.27
CA GLN A 15 9.07 33.64 -3.63
C GLN A 15 7.58 33.92 -3.85
N LEU A 16 6.79 33.95 -2.79
CA LEU A 16 5.39 34.40 -2.82
C LEU A 16 5.26 35.93 -2.74
N GLY A 17 6.36 36.66 -2.61
CA GLY A 17 6.37 38.11 -2.43
C GLY A 17 6.04 38.56 -1.00
N ALA A 18 6.14 37.67 -0.01
CA ALA A 18 5.97 38.00 1.40
C ALA A 18 7.32 38.22 2.09
N ASP A 19 7.35 39.14 3.06
CA ASP A 19 8.50 39.34 3.97
C ASP A 19 8.78 38.06 4.78
N PRO A 20 9.95 37.88 5.42
CA PRO A 20 10.19 36.78 6.36
C PRO A 20 9.16 36.74 7.50
N ILE A 21 8.90 35.55 8.06
CA ILE A 21 7.93 35.35 9.15
C ILE A 21 8.28 36.29 10.33
N PRO A 22 7.36 37.17 10.76
CA PRO A 22 7.61 38.10 11.86
C PRO A 22 8.04 37.38 13.15
N LYS A 23 9.15 37.84 13.76
CA LYS A 23 9.59 37.36 15.07
C LYS A 23 8.92 38.19 16.17
N ILE A 24 7.87 37.65 16.77
CA ILE A 24 7.08 38.32 17.81
C ILE A 24 7.41 37.69 19.17
N SER A 25 7.96 38.48 20.09
CA SER A 25 8.26 38.02 21.45
C SER A 25 6.97 37.67 22.21
N GLY A 26 6.99 36.57 22.98
CA GLY A 26 5.85 36.10 23.77
C GLY A 26 4.77 35.33 23.00
N LEU A 27 5.00 35.01 21.71
CA LEU A 27 4.05 34.29 20.87
C LEU A 27 4.34 32.78 20.84
N ALA A 28 3.39 31.93 21.25
CA ALA A 28 3.51 30.48 21.17
C ALA A 28 3.07 29.92 19.79
N ALA A 29 3.72 30.38 18.72
CA ALA A 29 3.46 29.91 17.36
C ALA A 29 4.46 28.82 16.94
N HIS A 30 3.97 27.79 16.24
CA HIS A 30 4.81 26.70 15.74
C HIS A 30 4.75 26.58 14.21
N PRO A 31 5.29 27.57 13.47
CA PRO A 31 5.18 27.62 12.02
C PRO A 31 5.86 26.45 11.28
N LEU A 32 6.68 25.62 11.97
CA LEU A 32 7.31 24.41 11.44
C LEU A 32 6.47 23.13 11.60
N SER A 33 5.52 23.09 12.53
CA SER A 33 4.59 21.96 12.66
C SER A 33 3.16 22.33 12.23
N ARG A 34 2.81 23.62 12.23
CA ARG A 34 1.47 24.14 11.94
C ARG A 34 1.51 25.22 10.86
N PRO A 35 1.13 24.90 9.61
CA PRO A 35 1.22 25.87 8.50
C PRO A 35 0.26 27.06 8.68
N ILE A 36 -0.86 26.89 9.39
CA ILE A 36 -1.80 27.99 9.68
C ILE A 36 -1.19 29.02 10.66
N ASP A 37 -0.24 28.62 11.52
CA ASP A 37 0.40 29.57 12.44
C ASP A 37 1.22 30.62 11.68
N ILE A 38 1.73 30.31 10.49
CA ILE A 38 2.36 31.29 9.59
C ILE A 38 1.36 32.43 9.32
N TYR A 39 0.17 32.10 8.83
CA TYR A 39 -0.88 33.08 8.57
C TYR A 39 -1.31 33.85 9.82
N ARG A 40 -1.44 33.17 10.98
CA ARG A 40 -1.78 33.84 12.25
C ARG A 40 -0.73 34.87 12.66
N VAL A 41 0.56 34.57 12.49
CA VAL A 41 1.66 35.48 12.84
C VAL A 41 1.62 36.73 11.96
N TYR A 42 1.49 36.60 10.63
CA TYR A 42 1.36 37.77 9.75
C TYR A 42 0.11 38.60 10.07
N LEU A 43 -1.03 37.94 10.32
CA LEU A 43 -2.27 38.65 10.67
C LEU A 43 -2.14 39.42 11.98
N ALA A 44 -1.52 38.79 12.99
CA ALA A 44 -1.27 39.43 14.28
C ALA A 44 -0.42 40.70 14.12
N ASP A 45 0.65 40.61 13.35
CA ASP A 45 1.55 41.73 13.07
C ASP A 45 0.88 42.84 12.24
N ILE A 46 0.18 42.50 11.14
CA ILE A 46 -0.56 43.47 10.32
C ILE A 46 -1.59 44.21 11.16
N VAL A 47 -2.46 43.50 11.87
CA VAL A 47 -3.53 44.11 12.67
C VAL A 47 -2.95 44.93 13.81
N ALA A 48 -1.90 44.44 14.50
CA ALA A 48 -1.23 45.18 15.56
C ALA A 48 -0.69 46.54 15.08
N ARG A 49 -0.06 46.59 13.91
CA ARG A 49 0.44 47.83 13.29
C ARG A 49 -0.69 48.79 12.91
N LEU A 50 -1.81 48.28 12.41
CA LEU A 50 -2.93 49.11 11.95
C LEU A 50 -3.68 49.80 13.09
N ILE A 51 -3.80 49.14 14.26
CA ILE A 51 -4.63 49.65 15.37
C ILE A 51 -3.84 50.01 16.63
N GLY A 52 -2.53 49.76 16.65
CA GLY A 52 -1.66 50.06 17.80
C GLY A 52 -1.92 49.19 19.02
N CYS A 53 -2.15 47.89 18.83
CA CYS A 53 -2.31 46.92 19.93
C CYS A 53 -1.17 45.88 19.95
N GLU A 54 -1.10 45.08 21.02
CA GLU A 54 -0.07 44.03 21.13
C GLU A 54 -0.39 42.85 20.20
N ALA A 55 0.57 42.44 19.37
CA ALA A 55 0.38 41.32 18.44
C ALA A 55 0.02 39.98 19.12
N PRO A 56 0.56 39.61 20.30
CA PRO A 56 0.09 38.43 21.04
C PRO A 56 -1.41 38.45 21.34
N LEU A 57 -1.98 39.61 21.70
CA LEU A 57 -3.42 39.75 21.95
C LEU A 57 -4.25 39.50 20.68
N VAL A 58 -3.77 39.94 19.51
CA VAL A 58 -4.43 39.65 18.24
C VAL A 58 -4.39 38.16 17.94
N TYR A 59 -3.22 37.53 18.07
CA TYR A 59 -3.04 36.11 17.80
C TYR A 59 -3.97 35.23 18.64
N GLU A 60 -4.09 35.51 19.94
CA GLU A 60 -5.02 34.81 20.86
C GLU A 60 -6.50 35.09 20.55
N SER A 61 -6.78 36.23 19.92
CA SER A 61 -8.14 36.61 19.53
C SER A 61 -8.61 35.92 18.25
N LEU A 62 -7.71 35.45 17.39
CA LEU A 62 -8.04 34.75 16.15
C LEU A 62 -8.69 33.39 16.44
N GLN A 63 -9.80 33.11 15.76
CA GLN A 63 -10.55 31.86 15.91
C GLN A 63 -10.69 31.14 14.57
N SER A 64 -10.82 29.81 14.63
CA SER A 64 -11.27 29.02 13.48
C SER A 64 -12.79 29.18 13.32
N PRO A 65 -13.30 29.45 12.11
CA PRO A 65 -14.72 29.58 11.88
C PRO A 65 -15.42 28.22 11.87
N THR A 66 -16.73 28.23 12.10
CA THR A 66 -17.59 27.03 12.06
C THR A 66 -17.77 26.46 10.65
N SER A 67 -17.60 27.29 9.63
CA SER A 67 -17.70 26.94 8.21
C SER A 67 -16.63 27.68 7.42
N THR A 68 -16.08 27.03 6.38
CA THR A 68 -15.12 27.63 5.44
C THR A 68 -15.74 28.79 4.64
N ALA A 69 -17.07 28.87 4.58
CA ALA A 69 -17.79 30.00 4.01
C ALA A 69 -17.53 31.31 4.79
N ASN A 70 -17.24 31.23 6.09
CA ASN A 70 -17.02 32.37 6.99
C ASN A 70 -15.54 32.72 7.19
N GLY A 71 -14.67 32.32 6.26
CA GLY A 71 -13.22 32.56 6.33
C GLY A 71 -12.41 31.31 6.65
N ASP A 72 -11.09 31.48 6.67
CA ASP A 72 -10.12 30.54 7.22
C ASP A 72 -9.84 30.80 8.69
N LEU A 73 -9.83 32.09 9.05
CA LEU A 73 -9.78 32.60 10.41
C LEU A 73 -10.83 33.71 10.55
N VAL A 74 -11.28 33.96 11.76
CA VAL A 74 -12.14 35.09 12.09
C VAL A 74 -11.54 35.83 13.27
N LEU A 75 -11.52 37.17 13.18
CA LEU A 75 -11.16 38.04 14.27
C LEU A 75 -12.41 38.70 14.85
N PRO A 76 -12.88 38.30 16.05
CA PRO A 76 -13.90 39.03 16.78
C PRO A 76 -13.27 40.31 17.36
N VAL A 77 -13.49 41.44 16.69
CA VAL A 77 -12.86 42.74 17.04
C VAL A 77 -13.05 43.16 18.51
N PRO A 78 -14.19 42.89 19.19
CA PRO A 78 -14.33 43.18 20.62
C PRO A 78 -13.28 42.53 21.52
N ARG A 79 -12.66 41.42 21.10
CA ARG A 79 -11.61 40.73 21.89
C ARG A 79 -10.32 41.53 22.00
N LEU A 80 -10.11 42.49 21.11
CA LEU A 80 -8.95 43.38 21.11
C LEU A 80 -9.03 44.46 22.20
N ARG A 81 -10.20 44.63 22.85
CA ARG A 81 -10.42 45.57 23.97
C ARG A 81 -9.97 47.02 23.66
N LEU A 82 -10.20 47.46 22.43
CA LEU A 82 -9.83 48.80 21.98
C LEU A 82 -10.59 49.88 22.77
N LYS A 83 -9.85 50.85 23.32
CA LYS A 83 -10.38 51.95 24.15
C LYS A 83 -10.48 53.27 23.38
N ASP A 84 -10.93 53.22 22.12
CA ASP A 84 -11.02 54.38 21.23
C ASP A 84 -12.40 55.07 21.22
N GLY A 85 -13.33 54.59 22.07
CA GLY A 85 -14.69 55.14 22.21
C GLY A 85 -15.65 54.82 21.05
N LYS A 86 -15.23 54.06 20.04
CA LYS A 86 -16.06 53.68 18.88
C LYS A 86 -16.87 52.42 19.17
N LYS A 87 -18.00 52.24 18.45
CA LYS A 87 -18.77 50.99 18.54
C LYS A 87 -17.98 49.84 17.89
N PRO A 88 -18.11 48.60 18.36
CA PRO A 88 -17.33 47.48 17.81
C PRO A 88 -17.55 47.19 16.32
N ALA A 89 -18.73 47.49 15.78
CA ALA A 89 -18.99 47.38 14.34
C ALA A 89 -18.19 48.45 13.55
N ASP A 90 -18.12 49.67 14.06
CA ASP A 90 -17.35 50.75 13.43
C ASP A 90 -15.84 50.48 13.52
N GLN A 91 -15.37 49.92 14.65
CA GLN A 91 -13.99 49.45 14.80
C GLN A 91 -13.65 48.37 13.75
N CYS A 92 -14.57 47.43 13.51
CA CYS A 92 -14.42 46.39 12.49
C CYS A 92 -14.35 46.96 11.06
N SER A 93 -15.27 47.86 10.71
CA SER A 93 -15.27 48.53 9.40
C SER A 93 -14.02 49.40 9.18
N ASN A 94 -13.53 50.08 10.23
CA ASN A 94 -12.28 50.84 10.15
C ASN A 94 -11.07 49.92 9.92
N LEU A 95 -11.06 48.75 10.55
CA LEU A 95 -10.01 47.76 10.35
C LEU A 95 -10.04 47.16 8.93
N GLU A 96 -11.23 46.90 8.38
CA GLU A 96 -11.40 46.51 6.96
C GLU A 96 -10.84 47.59 6.02
N ALA A 97 -11.19 48.86 6.25
CA ALA A 97 -10.76 49.97 5.41
C ALA A 97 -9.24 50.21 5.47
N ALA A 98 -8.63 49.96 6.63
CA ALA A 98 -7.18 50.09 6.83
C ALA A 98 -6.38 48.86 6.38
N PHE A 99 -7.05 47.73 6.10
CA PHE A 99 -6.38 46.50 5.66
C PHE A 99 -5.79 46.70 4.25
N PRO A 100 -4.56 46.21 3.97
CA PRO A 100 -3.95 46.34 2.65
C PRO A 100 -4.85 45.85 1.51
N GLU A 101 -4.93 46.62 0.41
CA GLU A 101 -5.74 46.27 -0.77
C GLU A 101 -5.28 44.95 -1.42
N SER A 102 -3.98 44.67 -1.38
CA SER A 102 -3.40 43.42 -1.84
C SER A 102 -2.37 42.91 -0.85
N HIS A 103 -2.35 41.59 -0.61
CA HIS A 103 -1.36 40.91 0.20
C HIS A 103 -1.10 39.51 -0.38
N PRO A 104 0.16 39.03 -0.43
CA PRO A 104 0.47 37.72 -1.02
C PRO A 104 -0.22 36.55 -0.31
N LEU A 105 -0.42 36.65 1.00
CA LEU A 105 -1.01 35.57 1.81
C LEU A 105 -2.53 35.70 2.04
N PHE A 106 -3.13 36.87 1.84
CA PHE A 106 -4.52 37.14 2.27
C PHE A 106 -5.31 37.79 1.15
N ARG A 107 -6.60 37.46 1.07
CA ARG A 107 -7.58 38.32 0.39
C ARG A 107 -8.01 39.43 1.35
N LYS A 108 -8.33 40.61 0.82
CA LYS A 108 -8.86 41.70 1.63
C LYS A 108 -10.11 41.22 2.40
N PRO A 109 -10.13 41.33 3.74
CA PRO A 109 -11.27 40.89 4.52
C PRO A 109 -12.46 41.83 4.32
N LYS A 110 -13.66 41.31 4.58
CA LYS A 110 -14.91 42.09 4.56
C LYS A 110 -15.60 41.97 5.91
N ALA A 111 -15.81 43.09 6.60
CA ALA A 111 -16.41 43.13 7.92
C ALA A 111 -17.84 42.58 7.89
N THR A 112 -18.17 41.74 8.87
CA THR A 112 -19.51 41.18 9.08
C THR A 112 -19.93 41.48 10.52
N GLY A 113 -20.54 42.65 10.71
CA GLY A 113 -20.88 43.17 12.04
C GLY A 113 -19.63 43.42 12.88
N ILE A 114 -19.48 42.68 13.98
CA ILE A 114 -18.33 42.79 14.90
C ILE A 114 -17.20 41.79 14.58
N HIS A 115 -17.34 41.00 13.52
CA HIS A 115 -16.40 39.97 13.12
C HIS A 115 -15.71 40.36 11.82
N LEU A 116 -14.41 40.09 11.73
CA LEU A 116 -13.63 40.23 10.52
C LEU A 116 -13.19 38.84 10.01
N PRO A 117 -13.95 38.22 9.09
CA PRO A 117 -13.55 37.02 8.36
C PRO A 117 -12.29 37.25 7.52
N LEU A 118 -11.34 36.34 7.62
CA LEU A 118 -10.04 36.39 6.94
C LEU A 118 -9.91 35.18 6.03
N TYR A 119 -9.59 35.41 4.76
CA TYR A 119 -9.45 34.36 3.75
C TYR A 119 -8.01 34.30 3.25
N PHE A 120 -7.45 33.10 3.21
CA PHE A 120 -6.12 32.86 2.66
C PHE A 120 -6.14 32.97 1.14
N SER A 121 -5.03 33.42 0.56
CA SER A 121 -4.82 33.36 -0.88
C SER A 121 -4.73 31.89 -1.33
N PRO A 122 -5.61 31.40 -2.23
CA PRO A 122 -5.56 30.00 -2.66
C PRO A 122 -4.24 29.61 -3.32
N LEU A 123 -3.64 30.55 -4.06
CA LEU A 123 -2.35 30.37 -4.71
C LEU A 123 -1.27 30.08 -3.67
N SER A 124 -1.10 30.98 -2.71
CA SER A 124 -0.10 30.86 -1.65
C SER A 124 -0.36 29.65 -0.75
N LEU A 125 -1.63 29.34 -0.49
CA LEU A 125 -2.03 28.17 0.29
C LEU A 125 -1.59 26.87 -0.40
N SER A 126 -1.81 26.74 -1.71
CA SER A 126 -1.40 25.54 -2.46
C SER A 126 0.11 25.37 -2.50
N ARG A 127 0.85 26.47 -2.72
CA ARG A 127 2.32 26.51 -2.77
C ARG A 127 2.98 26.24 -1.41
N LEU A 128 2.27 26.48 -0.31
CA LEU A 128 2.76 26.22 1.03
C LEU A 128 2.39 24.82 1.52
N VAL A 129 1.10 24.47 1.46
CA VAL A 129 0.54 23.29 2.14
C VAL A 129 0.93 21.99 1.46
N LEU A 130 0.95 21.93 0.11
CA LEU A 130 1.33 20.70 -0.58
C LEU A 130 2.79 20.33 -0.28
N PRO A 131 3.80 21.19 -0.48
CA PRO A 131 5.18 20.87 -0.08
C PRO A 131 5.29 20.46 1.40
N TYR A 132 4.51 21.09 2.27
CA TYR A 132 4.42 20.74 3.68
C TYR A 132 4.04 19.28 3.92
N ILE A 133 2.99 18.81 3.23
CA ILE A 133 2.46 17.46 3.30
C ILE A 133 3.43 16.48 2.66
N PHE A 134 3.90 16.75 1.44
CA PHE A 134 4.77 15.84 0.69
C PHE A 134 6.12 15.63 1.37
N GLN A 135 6.66 16.65 2.03
CA GLN A 135 7.93 16.53 2.75
C GLN A 135 7.80 15.77 4.08
N ARG A 136 6.70 15.95 4.81
CA ARG A 136 6.49 15.31 6.13
C ARG A 136 5.81 13.94 6.05
N GLN A 137 4.99 13.72 5.03
CA GLN A 137 4.25 12.48 4.79
C GLN A 137 3.49 12.02 6.06
N GLN A 138 3.86 10.88 6.62
CA GLN A 138 3.28 10.30 7.83
C GLN A 138 3.44 11.20 9.07
N ALA A 139 4.44 12.09 9.07
CA ALA A 139 4.66 13.06 10.15
C ALA A 139 3.84 14.35 10.00
N TYR A 140 3.11 14.56 8.90
CA TYR A 140 2.23 15.73 8.77
C TYR A 140 1.11 15.65 9.81
N GLY A 141 0.92 16.72 10.60
CA GLY A 141 0.02 16.73 11.75
C GLY A 141 0.70 16.42 13.09
N SER A 142 1.98 16.06 13.09
CA SER A 142 2.79 15.85 14.30
C SER A 142 3.46 17.15 14.76
N ASN A 143 3.61 17.32 16.08
CA ASN A 143 4.39 18.42 16.67
C ASN A 143 5.40 17.88 17.70
N LEU A 144 6.64 17.69 17.24
CA LEU A 144 7.70 17.04 18.01
C LEU A 144 8.16 17.87 19.21
N ASP A 145 8.01 19.20 19.16
CA ASP A 145 8.45 20.11 20.23
C ASP A 145 7.73 19.84 21.55
N THR A 146 6.48 19.34 21.49
CA THR A 146 5.66 19.19 22.70
C THR A 146 6.15 18.08 23.62
N GLY A 147 6.83 17.07 23.05
CA GLY A 147 7.37 15.92 23.75
C GLY A 147 8.75 16.16 24.36
N LEU A 148 9.40 17.30 24.14
CA LEU A 148 10.75 17.56 24.66
C LEU A 148 10.71 18.15 26.08
N ARG A 149 11.67 17.75 26.94
CA ARG A 149 11.83 18.30 28.31
C ARG A 149 12.57 19.64 28.36
N ASN A 150 13.52 19.87 27.46
CA ASN A 150 14.34 21.09 27.39
C ASN A 150 13.94 21.99 26.21
N ASP A 151 14.46 23.22 26.22
CA ASP A 151 14.26 24.24 25.17
C ASP A 151 14.60 23.67 23.76
N PRO A 152 13.69 23.77 22.77
CA PRO A 152 13.91 23.30 21.40
C PRO A 152 15.10 23.96 20.68
N THR A 153 15.71 25.01 21.25
CA THR A 153 16.91 25.68 20.72
C THR A 153 18.25 25.11 21.23
N ALA A 154 18.24 24.17 22.17
CA ALA A 154 19.45 23.51 22.67
C ALA A 154 19.93 22.37 21.73
N PRO A 155 21.25 22.15 21.56
CA PRO A 155 21.75 21.11 20.69
C PRO A 155 21.38 19.71 21.21
N ALA A 156 20.54 19.01 20.45
CA ALA A 156 20.24 17.57 20.50
C ALA A 156 20.32 16.89 21.88
N THR A 157 19.48 17.31 22.84
CA THR A 157 19.22 16.46 24.01
C THR A 157 18.07 15.52 23.72
N THR A 158 18.33 14.21 23.78
CA THR A 158 17.40 13.09 23.58
C THR A 158 16.37 12.90 24.72
N ASP A 159 16.14 13.92 25.56
CA ASP A 159 15.34 13.78 26.78
C ASP A 159 13.86 14.10 26.51
N ARG A 160 13.09 13.06 26.22
CA ARG A 160 11.64 13.12 25.97
C ARG A 160 10.86 13.09 27.27
N LYS A 161 9.75 13.83 27.30
CA LYS A 161 8.73 13.73 28.35
C LYS A 161 8.07 12.36 28.25
N LYS A 162 7.82 11.77 29.41
CA LYS A 162 7.22 10.45 29.54
C LYS A 162 5.77 10.53 29.99
N VAL A 163 4.89 9.84 29.29
CA VAL A 163 3.49 9.67 29.66
C VAL A 163 3.13 8.21 29.84
N ILE A 164 2.50 7.90 30.98
CA ILE A 164 1.88 6.59 31.20
C ILE A 164 0.41 6.70 30.79
N ILE A 165 -0.08 5.74 30.02
CA ILE A 165 -1.50 5.65 29.65
C ILE A 165 -2.01 4.30 30.11
N GLU A 166 -2.87 4.32 31.12
CA GLU A 166 -3.56 3.15 31.64
C GLU A 166 -4.93 3.04 31.00
N PHE A 167 -5.18 1.93 30.31
CA PHE A 167 -6.44 1.72 29.60
C PHE A 167 -6.77 0.24 29.39
N SER A 168 -8.01 -0.02 28.98
CA SER A 168 -8.67 -1.31 28.95
C SER A 168 -8.90 -1.92 30.34
N SER A 169 -7.83 -2.23 31.07
CA SER A 169 -7.82 -2.67 32.47
C SER A 169 -9.00 -3.60 32.86
N PRO A 170 -9.27 -4.69 32.11
CA PRO A 170 -10.40 -5.55 32.41
C PRO A 170 -10.17 -6.36 33.68
N ASN A 171 -11.26 -6.85 34.24
CA ASN A 171 -11.23 -7.88 35.27
C ASN A 171 -11.09 -9.25 34.59
N ILE A 172 -9.97 -9.93 34.84
CA ILE A 172 -9.68 -11.23 34.21
C ILE A 172 -10.66 -12.34 34.61
N ALA A 173 -11.43 -12.16 35.69
CA ALA A 173 -12.49 -13.08 36.09
C ALA A 173 -13.85 -12.80 35.40
N LYS A 174 -13.93 -11.89 34.42
CA LYS A 174 -15.17 -11.55 33.69
C LYS A 174 -14.95 -11.51 32.18
N GLU A 175 -16.05 -11.66 31.45
CA GLU A 175 -16.07 -11.59 29.98
C GLU A 175 -15.61 -10.24 29.44
N PHE A 176 -14.79 -10.27 28.38
CA PHE A 176 -14.41 -9.07 27.64
C PHE A 176 -15.54 -8.65 26.70
N HIS A 177 -16.54 -7.97 27.26
CA HIS A 177 -17.71 -7.47 26.52
C HIS A 177 -17.48 -6.07 25.90
N ALA A 178 -18.44 -5.60 25.08
CA ALA A 178 -18.41 -4.30 24.39
C ALA A 178 -18.13 -3.08 25.29
N GLY A 179 -18.33 -3.17 26.61
CA GLY A 179 -18.01 -2.08 27.54
C GLY A 179 -16.51 -1.83 27.68
N HIS A 180 -15.68 -2.87 27.57
CA HIS A 180 -14.23 -2.76 27.62
C HIS A 180 -13.64 -2.22 26.32
N LEU A 181 -14.36 -2.33 25.21
CA LEU A 181 -13.96 -1.78 23.91
C LEU A 181 -13.68 -0.28 24.00
N ARG A 182 -14.53 0.49 24.69
CA ARG A 182 -14.41 1.96 24.78
C ARG A 182 -13.08 2.39 25.38
N SER A 183 -12.76 1.90 26.57
CA SER A 183 -11.48 2.20 27.22
C SER A 183 -10.31 1.78 26.33
N THR A 184 -10.43 0.60 25.71
CA THR A 184 -9.42 0.01 24.82
C THR A 184 -9.07 0.93 23.66
N ILE A 185 -10.05 1.35 22.87
CA ILE A 185 -9.81 2.13 21.64
C ILE A 185 -9.55 3.62 21.93
N ILE A 186 -10.15 4.18 22.98
CA ILE A 186 -9.86 5.56 23.40
C ILE A 186 -8.43 5.64 23.93
N GLY A 187 -8.00 4.69 24.76
CA GLY A 187 -6.63 4.65 25.26
C GLY A 187 -5.59 4.42 24.17
N ALA A 188 -5.91 3.57 23.18
CA ALA A 188 -5.08 3.41 21.99
C ALA A 188 -4.95 4.71 21.19
N PHE A 189 -6.06 5.41 20.93
CA PHE A 189 -6.05 6.73 20.28
C PHE A 189 -5.21 7.75 21.04
N VAL A 190 -5.42 7.88 22.36
CA VAL A 190 -4.65 8.80 23.19
C VAL A 190 -3.17 8.44 23.14
N SER A 191 -2.83 7.15 23.15
CA SER A 191 -1.44 6.71 23.03
C SER A 191 -0.82 7.08 21.69
N ASN A 192 -1.50 6.80 20.59
CA ASN A 192 -1.05 7.16 19.24
C ASN A 192 -0.85 8.68 19.11
N LEU A 193 -1.73 9.46 19.75
CA LEU A 193 -1.68 10.92 19.76
C LEU A 193 -0.49 11.48 20.54
N TYR A 194 -0.15 10.93 21.70
CA TYR A 194 1.06 11.34 22.42
C TYR A 194 2.33 10.87 21.69
N GLN A 195 2.32 9.67 21.11
CA GLN A 195 3.44 9.16 20.29
C GLN A 195 3.70 10.03 19.07
N SER A 196 2.66 10.49 18.36
CA SER A 196 2.80 11.42 17.22
C SER A 196 3.31 12.81 17.63
N MET A 197 3.41 13.08 18.93
CA MET A 197 3.84 14.37 19.49
C MET A 197 5.21 14.26 20.17
N ASP A 198 5.95 13.18 19.88
CA ASP A 198 7.30 12.84 20.36
C ASP A 198 7.41 12.59 21.89
N TRP A 199 6.32 12.22 22.55
CA TRP A 199 6.37 11.74 23.93
C TRP A 199 6.86 10.29 24.00
N ASP A 200 7.60 9.95 25.05
CA ASP A 200 7.84 8.56 25.44
C ASP A 200 6.56 8.00 26.10
N VAL A 201 5.90 7.06 25.44
CA VAL A 201 4.58 6.56 25.86
C VAL A 201 4.71 5.15 26.40
N VAL A 202 4.25 4.95 27.64
CA VAL A 202 4.15 3.64 28.28
C VAL A 202 2.67 3.25 28.39
N LYS A 203 2.27 2.23 27.65
CA LYS A 203 0.92 1.66 27.62
C LYS A 203 0.81 0.58 28.69
N ILE A 204 0.01 0.83 29.73
CA ILE A 204 -0.22 -0.13 30.82
C ILE A 204 -1.64 -0.68 30.74
N ASN A 205 -1.75 -2.00 30.76
CA ASN A 205 -3.00 -2.69 31.05
C ASN A 205 -2.99 -3.09 32.52
N TYR A 206 -3.80 -2.43 33.35
CA TYR A 206 -3.83 -2.67 34.79
C TYR A 206 -4.97 -3.63 35.13
N LEU A 207 -4.66 -4.93 35.10
CA LEU A 207 -5.66 -5.99 35.21
C LEU A 207 -6.28 -6.03 36.61
N GLY A 208 -7.60 -6.20 36.65
CA GLY A 208 -8.33 -6.53 37.88
C GLY A 208 -8.10 -8.00 38.26
N ASP A 209 -6.87 -8.34 38.60
CA ASP A 209 -6.37 -9.70 38.80
C ASP A 209 -6.28 -10.11 40.28
N TRP A 210 -6.67 -9.23 41.20
CA TRP A 210 -6.53 -9.48 42.64
C TRP A 210 -7.81 -9.11 43.39
N GLY A 211 -8.33 -10.02 44.23
CA GLY A 211 -9.51 -9.74 45.05
C GLY A 211 -10.40 -10.94 45.31
N LYS A 212 -11.50 -10.69 46.04
CA LYS A 212 -12.51 -11.72 46.38
C LYS A 212 -13.13 -12.41 45.16
N GLN A 213 -13.15 -11.74 44.01
CA GLN A 213 -13.56 -12.32 42.73
C GLN A 213 -12.70 -13.52 42.29
N PHE A 214 -11.39 -13.47 42.55
CA PHE A 214 -10.48 -14.59 42.33
C PHE A 214 -10.71 -15.72 43.32
N GLY A 215 -10.94 -15.38 44.59
CA GLY A 215 -11.33 -16.38 45.59
C GLY A 215 -12.58 -17.15 45.15
N LEU A 216 -13.56 -16.47 44.54
CA LEU A 216 -14.77 -17.11 44.06
C LEU A 216 -14.52 -17.99 42.83
N LEU A 217 -13.69 -17.51 41.88
CA LEU A 217 -13.30 -18.29 40.71
C LEU A 217 -12.53 -19.56 41.12
N ALA A 218 -11.63 -19.47 42.11
CA ALA A 218 -10.88 -20.62 42.61
C ALA A 218 -11.77 -21.65 43.30
N VAL A 219 -12.72 -21.22 44.14
CA VAL A 219 -13.74 -22.11 44.72
C VAL A 219 -14.62 -22.73 43.62
N GLY A 220 -14.96 -21.95 42.60
CA GLY A 220 -15.65 -22.45 41.40
C GLY A 220 -14.85 -23.51 40.67
N TRP A 221 -13.54 -23.32 40.51
CA TRP A 221 -12.63 -24.26 39.87
C TRP A 221 -12.58 -25.60 40.62
N GLN A 222 -12.56 -25.57 41.95
CA GLN A 222 -12.59 -26.80 42.75
C GLN A 222 -13.88 -27.61 42.57
N ARG A 223 -15.00 -26.96 42.21
CA ARG A 223 -16.32 -27.59 42.07
C ARG A 223 -16.66 -27.97 40.62
N PHE A 224 -16.23 -27.16 39.67
CA PHE A 224 -16.67 -27.22 38.27
C PHE A 224 -15.53 -27.22 37.26
N GLY A 225 -14.28 -27.04 37.72
CA GLY A 225 -13.08 -27.04 36.90
C GLY A 225 -12.80 -28.41 36.27
N SER A 226 -12.10 -28.38 35.15
CA SER A 226 -11.73 -29.55 34.36
C SER A 226 -10.46 -29.23 33.59
N GLU A 227 -9.42 -30.02 33.82
CA GLU A 227 -8.13 -29.85 33.16
C GLU A 227 -8.23 -30.09 31.65
N ASP A 228 -9.03 -31.07 31.22
CA ASP A 228 -9.24 -31.40 29.81
C ASP A 228 -9.96 -30.27 29.05
N GLU A 229 -10.99 -29.68 29.65
CA GLU A 229 -11.72 -28.56 29.02
C GLU A 229 -10.90 -27.28 29.03
N LEU A 230 -10.09 -27.05 30.07
CA LEU A 230 -9.15 -25.93 30.11
C LEU A 230 -8.09 -26.05 29.02
N ALA A 231 -7.59 -27.24 28.70
CA ALA A 231 -6.64 -27.45 27.60
C ALA A 231 -7.27 -27.19 26.22
N ARG A 232 -8.57 -27.51 26.04
CA ARG A 232 -9.29 -27.32 24.77
C ARG A 232 -9.73 -25.89 24.54
N GLN A 233 -10.36 -25.26 25.53
CA GLN A 233 -10.96 -23.92 25.41
C GLN A 233 -10.71 -23.09 26.69
N PRO A 234 -9.46 -22.65 26.94
CA PRO A 234 -9.04 -22.15 28.24
C PRO A 234 -9.92 -21.03 28.81
N LEU A 235 -10.07 -19.92 28.08
CA LEU A 235 -10.85 -18.77 28.55
C LEU A 235 -12.34 -19.12 28.66
N LYS A 236 -12.89 -19.86 27.70
CA LYS A 236 -14.32 -20.19 27.69
C LYS A 236 -14.69 -21.07 28.88
N HIS A 237 -13.83 -22.03 29.23
CA HIS A 237 -14.05 -22.87 30.40
C HIS A 237 -13.94 -22.09 31.70
N LEU A 238 -12.94 -21.20 31.85
CA LEU A 238 -12.85 -20.32 33.01
C LEU A 238 -14.09 -19.43 33.18
N LEU A 239 -14.65 -18.94 32.07
CA LEU A 239 -15.89 -18.16 32.07
C LEU A 239 -17.11 -19.01 32.44
N ASP A 240 -17.21 -20.26 31.96
CA ASP A 240 -18.27 -21.21 32.36
C ASP A 240 -18.22 -21.49 33.86
N VAL A 241 -17.03 -21.82 34.37
CA VAL A 241 -16.79 -22.05 35.80
C VAL A 241 -17.21 -20.83 36.62
N TYR A 242 -16.81 -19.63 36.18
CA TYR A 242 -17.19 -18.38 36.82
C TYR A 242 -18.71 -18.15 36.80
N ALA A 243 -19.38 -18.38 35.67
CA ALA A 243 -20.82 -18.21 35.54
C ALA A 243 -21.59 -19.18 36.46
N ARG A 244 -21.17 -20.45 36.50
CA ARG A 244 -21.78 -21.49 37.34
C ARG A 244 -21.62 -21.21 38.82
N ILE A 245 -20.43 -20.79 39.26
CA ILE A 245 -20.23 -20.45 40.68
C ILE A 245 -20.98 -19.17 41.08
N ASN A 246 -21.11 -18.19 40.19
CA ASN A 246 -21.94 -17.00 40.46
C ASN A 246 -23.43 -17.35 40.56
N ALA A 247 -23.93 -18.26 39.70
CA ALA A 247 -25.30 -18.74 39.80
C ALA A 247 -25.55 -19.48 41.12
N ALA A 248 -24.60 -20.31 41.57
CA ALA A 248 -24.65 -20.97 42.87
C ALA A 248 -24.55 -19.99 44.05
N PHE A 249 -23.84 -18.87 43.88
CA PHE A 249 -23.64 -17.87 44.94
C PHE A 249 -24.81 -16.89 45.09
N LYS A 250 -25.61 -16.70 44.04
CA LYS A 250 -26.72 -15.74 43.99
C LYS A 250 -27.71 -15.84 45.16
N PRO A 251 -28.15 -17.04 45.61
CA PRO A 251 -29.07 -17.15 46.74
C PRO A 251 -28.50 -16.59 48.06
N GLU A 252 -27.23 -16.88 48.36
CA GLU A 252 -26.54 -16.34 49.54
C GLU A 252 -26.38 -14.81 49.43
N GLN A 253 -26.04 -14.29 48.25
CA GLN A 253 -25.94 -12.85 48.01
C GLN A 253 -27.27 -12.13 48.20
N GLU A 254 -28.38 -12.70 47.71
CA GLU A 254 -29.73 -12.15 47.88
C GLU A 254 -30.19 -12.23 49.35
N ALA A 255 -29.77 -13.25 50.10
CA ALA A 255 -30.03 -13.34 51.54
C ALA A 255 -29.26 -12.26 52.33
N SER A 256 -27.95 -12.10 52.06
CA SER A 256 -27.13 -11.04 52.69
C SER A 256 -27.64 -9.64 52.33
N LYS A 257 -27.99 -9.41 51.05
CA LYS A 257 -28.56 -8.13 50.62
C LYS A 257 -29.89 -7.82 51.32
N ARG A 258 -30.82 -8.78 51.39
CA ARG A 258 -32.09 -8.58 52.12
C ARG A 258 -31.88 -8.28 53.59
N ALA A 259 -30.99 -9.02 54.25
CA ALA A 259 -30.63 -8.74 55.65
C ALA A 259 -30.08 -7.31 55.81
N ARG A 260 -29.21 -6.86 54.91
CA ARG A 260 -28.67 -5.50 54.92
C ARG A 260 -29.73 -4.42 54.66
N ASP A 261 -30.59 -4.63 53.67
CA ASP A 261 -31.68 -3.70 53.33
C ASP A 261 -32.70 -3.58 54.48
N GLU A 262 -32.85 -4.64 55.28
CA GLU A 262 -33.67 -4.68 56.49
C GLU A 262 -32.92 -4.21 57.76
N GLY A 263 -31.67 -3.73 57.63
CA GLY A 263 -30.86 -3.24 58.75
C GLY A 263 -30.39 -4.33 59.73
N ARG A 264 -30.47 -5.62 59.34
CA ARG A 264 -30.00 -6.77 60.13
C ARG A 264 -28.50 -6.98 59.92
N ASP A 265 -27.85 -7.55 60.93
CA ASP A 265 -26.44 -7.93 60.82
C ASP A 265 -26.28 -9.04 59.77
N THR A 266 -25.29 -8.86 58.89
CA THR A 266 -24.98 -9.80 57.80
C THR A 266 -23.87 -10.78 58.19
N ALA A 267 -23.24 -10.59 59.36
CA ALA A 267 -22.08 -11.37 59.80
C ALA A 267 -22.34 -12.88 59.78
N GLU A 268 -23.49 -13.35 60.27
CA GLU A 268 -23.82 -14.78 60.32
C GLU A 268 -24.01 -15.40 58.92
N ILE A 269 -24.53 -14.64 57.96
CA ILE A 269 -24.68 -15.09 56.57
C ILE A 269 -23.32 -15.10 55.86
N GLU A 270 -22.51 -14.04 56.07
CA GLU A 270 -21.22 -13.89 55.42
C GLU A 270 -20.08 -14.71 56.07
N SER A 271 -20.32 -15.32 57.25
CA SER A 271 -19.36 -16.18 57.95
C SER A 271 -19.44 -17.66 57.55
N GLN A 272 -20.38 -18.05 56.69
CA GLN A 272 -20.58 -19.44 56.27
C GLN A 272 -20.76 -19.56 54.74
N GLY A 273 -20.89 -20.79 54.24
CA GLY A 273 -21.15 -21.06 52.82
C GLY A 273 -20.09 -20.52 51.86
N LEU A 274 -20.52 -20.15 50.66
CA LEU A 274 -19.64 -19.62 49.61
C LEU A 274 -18.99 -18.29 50.00
N PHE A 275 -19.61 -17.48 50.87
CA PHE A 275 -18.97 -16.29 51.44
C PHE A 275 -17.68 -16.63 52.20
N ALA A 276 -17.75 -17.63 53.09
CA ALA A 276 -16.62 -18.08 53.90
C ALA A 276 -15.52 -18.70 53.05
N GLU A 277 -15.87 -19.63 52.15
CA GLU A 277 -14.91 -20.31 51.27
C GLU A 277 -14.16 -19.31 50.38
N ARG A 278 -14.87 -18.38 49.75
CA ARG A 278 -14.29 -17.29 48.94
C ARG A 278 -13.31 -16.44 49.75
N ASN A 279 -13.72 -16.02 50.95
CA ASN A 279 -12.90 -15.18 51.82
C ASN A 279 -11.65 -15.93 52.31
N ALA A 280 -11.78 -17.20 52.65
CA ALA A 280 -10.68 -18.06 53.08
C ALA A 280 -9.65 -18.25 51.95
N PHE A 281 -10.10 -18.52 50.72
CA PHE A 281 -9.19 -18.62 49.58
C PHE A 281 -8.48 -17.30 49.28
N PHE A 282 -9.22 -16.18 49.29
CA PHE A 282 -8.61 -14.86 49.08
C PHE A 282 -7.56 -14.53 50.16
N ARG A 283 -7.82 -14.89 51.41
CA ARG A 283 -6.86 -14.72 52.51
C ARG A 283 -5.59 -15.55 52.30
N ARG A 284 -5.69 -16.80 51.86
CA ARG A 284 -4.53 -17.63 51.50
C ARG A 284 -3.64 -16.94 50.46
N MET A 285 -4.23 -16.30 49.46
CA MET A 285 -3.46 -15.53 48.46
C MET A 285 -2.77 -14.31 49.07
N GLU A 286 -3.43 -13.56 49.95
CA GLU A 286 -2.81 -12.42 50.66
C GLU A 286 -1.70 -12.86 51.62
N ASP A 287 -1.82 -14.03 52.24
CA ASP A 287 -0.83 -14.61 53.15
C ASP A 287 0.36 -15.27 52.41
N GLY A 288 0.34 -15.31 51.08
CA GLY A 288 1.44 -15.83 50.24
C GLY A 288 1.46 -17.35 50.06
N ASP A 289 0.33 -18.03 50.22
CA ASP A 289 0.22 -19.47 50.05
C ASP A 289 0.59 -19.93 48.62
N ALA A 290 1.60 -20.80 48.50
CA ALA A 290 2.18 -21.17 47.22
C ALA A 290 1.20 -21.86 46.26
N GLU A 291 0.29 -22.70 46.78
CA GLU A 291 -0.71 -23.40 45.96
C GLU A 291 -1.77 -22.43 45.42
N ALA A 292 -2.28 -21.54 46.29
CA ALA A 292 -3.25 -20.55 45.89
C ALA A 292 -2.66 -19.56 44.86
N LEU A 293 -1.41 -19.13 45.05
CA LEU A 293 -0.70 -18.26 44.11
C LEU A 293 -0.41 -18.95 42.77
N ALA A 294 -0.06 -20.24 42.77
CA ALA A 294 0.16 -21.00 41.53
C ALA A 294 -1.11 -21.10 40.70
N LEU A 295 -2.27 -21.37 41.34
CA LEU A 295 -3.56 -21.41 40.65
C LEU A 295 -3.94 -20.04 40.07
N TRP A 296 -3.74 -18.98 40.86
CA TRP A 296 -3.96 -17.61 40.42
C TRP A 296 -3.09 -17.22 39.21
N SER A 297 -1.77 -17.47 39.28
CA SER A 297 -0.82 -17.14 38.21
C SER A 297 -1.25 -17.83 36.92
N ARG A 298 -1.61 -19.12 37.01
CA ARG A 298 -2.08 -19.88 35.85
C ARG A 298 -3.29 -19.25 35.17
N PHE A 299 -4.31 -18.84 35.93
CA PHE A 299 -5.49 -18.21 35.35
C PHE A 299 -5.17 -16.83 34.76
N ARG A 300 -4.31 -16.07 35.43
CA ARG A 300 -3.84 -14.77 34.96
C ARG A 300 -3.10 -14.90 33.62
N ASP A 301 -2.15 -15.81 33.51
CA ASP A 301 -1.32 -15.99 32.32
C ASP A 301 -2.16 -16.43 31.12
N ILE A 302 -3.07 -17.39 31.31
CA ILE A 302 -4.04 -17.82 30.28
C ILE A 302 -4.89 -16.63 29.78
N SER A 303 -5.30 -15.75 30.68
CA SER A 303 -6.13 -14.59 30.35
C SER A 303 -5.34 -13.56 29.54
N ILE A 304 -4.08 -13.31 29.91
CA ILE A 304 -3.17 -12.39 29.22
C ILE A 304 -2.90 -12.85 27.79
N ASP A 305 -2.54 -14.12 27.58
CA ASP A 305 -2.26 -14.66 26.25
C ASP A 305 -3.44 -14.44 25.28
N ARG A 306 -4.66 -14.62 25.78
CA ARG A 306 -5.87 -14.40 24.99
C ARG A 306 -6.15 -12.91 24.73
N TYR A 307 -5.89 -12.06 25.72
CA TYR A 307 -6.02 -10.62 25.57
C TYR A 307 -5.02 -10.05 24.57
N VAL A 308 -3.76 -10.49 24.59
CA VAL A 308 -2.74 -10.10 23.60
C VAL A 308 -3.25 -10.31 22.17
N ALA A 309 -3.81 -11.49 21.88
CA ALA A 309 -4.36 -11.79 20.56
C ALA A 309 -5.55 -10.88 20.19
N THR A 310 -6.42 -10.56 21.15
CA THR A 310 -7.61 -9.71 20.92
C THR A 310 -7.22 -8.24 20.71
N TYR A 311 -6.26 -7.72 21.49
CA TYR A 311 -5.73 -6.38 21.32
C TYR A 311 -4.95 -6.22 20.02
N ALA A 312 -4.18 -7.24 19.61
CA ALA A 312 -3.46 -7.24 18.35
C ALA A 312 -4.39 -7.07 17.14
N ARG A 313 -5.59 -7.70 17.16
CA ARG A 313 -6.63 -7.46 16.13
C ARG A 313 -7.01 -5.99 16.03
N LEU A 314 -7.04 -5.25 17.13
CA LEU A 314 -7.35 -3.82 17.18
C LEU A 314 -6.13 -2.91 16.94
N ASN A 315 -5.00 -3.47 16.48
CA ASN A 315 -3.70 -2.78 16.36
C ASN A 315 -3.15 -2.23 17.69
N ILE A 316 -3.41 -2.92 18.80
CA ILE A 316 -2.99 -2.50 20.14
C ILE A 316 -1.98 -3.49 20.69
N GLY A 317 -0.83 -2.95 21.10
CA GLY A 317 0.14 -3.63 21.95
C GLY A 317 0.33 -2.84 23.24
N PHE A 318 0.44 -3.54 24.37
CA PHE A 318 0.77 -2.97 25.67
C PHE A 318 2.24 -3.20 25.99
N ASP A 319 2.88 -2.23 26.66
CA ASP A 319 4.26 -2.34 27.14
C ASP A 319 4.32 -3.12 28.46
N GLU A 320 3.26 -3.05 29.26
CA GLU A 320 3.16 -3.77 30.53
C GLU A 320 1.71 -4.27 30.79
N TYR A 321 1.59 -5.57 31.04
CA TYR A 321 0.40 -6.18 31.64
C TYR A 321 0.58 -6.21 33.16
N SER A 322 0.27 -5.08 33.80
CA SER A 322 0.31 -4.91 35.24
C SER A 322 -1.00 -5.41 35.87
N GLY A 323 -1.17 -5.24 37.18
CA GLY A 323 -2.40 -5.60 37.87
C GLY A 323 -2.39 -5.22 39.33
N GLU A 324 -3.56 -5.28 39.96
CA GLU A 324 -3.71 -5.03 41.39
C GLU A 324 -2.82 -5.93 42.25
N SER A 325 -2.51 -7.12 41.76
CA SER A 325 -1.60 -8.10 42.37
C SER A 325 -0.15 -7.63 42.46
N GLN A 326 0.28 -6.71 41.58
CA GLN A 326 1.68 -6.31 41.41
C GLN A 326 2.06 -5.10 42.28
N VAL A 327 1.11 -4.52 43.01
CA VAL A 327 1.36 -3.40 43.92
C VAL A 327 2.18 -3.88 45.12
N LYS A 328 3.33 -3.27 45.37
CA LYS A 328 4.28 -3.75 46.39
C LYS A 328 3.70 -3.58 47.80
N THR A 329 3.86 -4.60 48.62
CA THR A 329 3.41 -4.56 50.03
C THR A 329 4.14 -3.47 50.82
N GLU A 330 5.41 -3.22 50.52
CA GLU A 330 6.21 -2.15 51.11
C GLU A 330 5.62 -0.78 50.77
N THR A 331 5.19 -0.58 49.53
CA THR A 331 4.58 0.68 49.08
C THR A 331 3.21 0.90 49.70
N ILE A 332 2.42 -0.16 49.88
CA ILE A 332 1.15 -0.10 50.62
C ILE A 332 1.39 0.36 52.06
N LYS A 333 2.33 -0.26 52.78
CA LYS A 333 2.70 0.15 54.15
C LYS A 333 3.19 1.60 54.20
N ARG A 334 3.91 2.06 53.17
CA ARG A 334 4.35 3.45 53.06
C ARG A 334 3.17 4.42 52.94
N VAL A 335 2.16 4.11 52.12
CA VAL A 335 0.95 4.94 52.01
C VAL A 335 0.20 4.99 53.35
N GLU A 336 0.12 3.86 54.05
CA GLU A 336 -0.48 3.79 55.39
C GLU A 336 0.23 4.69 56.40
N ALA A 337 1.56 4.64 56.46
CA ALA A 337 2.35 5.54 57.30
C ALA A 337 2.08 7.01 56.96
N LEU A 338 2.07 7.37 55.67
CA LEU A 338 1.79 8.75 55.24
C LEU A 338 0.36 9.20 55.60
N LEU A 339 -0.63 8.31 55.54
CA LEU A 339 -2.00 8.62 55.97
C LEU A 339 -2.06 8.90 57.48
N GLN A 340 -1.25 8.21 58.29
CA GLN A 340 -1.13 8.45 59.73
C GLN A 340 -0.39 9.76 60.02
N GLU A 341 0.79 9.95 59.43
CA GLU A 341 1.66 11.12 59.62
C GLU A 341 0.94 12.44 59.28
N ASN A 342 0.14 12.43 58.20
CA ASN A 342 -0.61 13.61 57.77
C ASN A 342 -1.99 13.74 58.43
N GLY A 343 -2.33 12.86 59.38
CA GLY A 343 -3.61 12.91 60.11
C GLY A 343 -4.85 12.73 59.22
N VAL A 344 -4.72 12.00 58.11
CA VAL A 344 -5.76 11.89 57.08
C VAL A 344 -6.77 10.79 57.40
N TYR A 345 -6.34 9.69 58.01
CA TYR A 345 -7.20 8.54 58.30
C TYR A 345 -8.03 8.73 59.57
N THR A 346 -9.21 8.12 59.59
CA THR A 346 -10.07 7.95 60.76
C THR A 346 -10.33 6.46 60.95
N GLU A 347 -10.15 5.97 62.17
CA GLU A 347 -10.47 4.58 62.51
C GLU A 347 -11.91 4.46 63.01
N HIS A 348 -12.66 3.50 62.45
CA HIS A 348 -14.04 3.21 62.88
C HIS A 348 -14.34 1.71 62.75
N ASN A 349 -14.71 1.06 63.85
CA ASN A 349 -15.01 -0.38 63.93
C ASN A 349 -13.90 -1.28 63.34
N GLY A 350 -12.63 -0.93 63.59
CA GLY A 350 -11.45 -1.66 63.10
C GLY A 350 -11.17 -1.51 61.60
N SER A 351 -11.89 -0.64 60.91
CA SER A 351 -11.59 -0.25 59.51
C SER A 351 -10.97 1.14 59.47
N TRP A 352 -10.07 1.38 58.53
CA TRP A 352 -9.52 2.70 58.27
C TRP A 352 -10.28 3.36 57.13
N ALA A 353 -10.68 4.62 57.32
CA ALA A 353 -11.41 5.40 56.33
C ALA A 353 -10.85 6.82 56.21
N ILE A 354 -11.02 7.43 55.05
CA ILE A 354 -10.75 8.85 54.80
C ILE A 354 -12.09 9.56 54.72
N ASP A 355 -12.29 10.51 55.63
CA ASP A 355 -13.42 11.45 55.58
C ASP A 355 -12.97 12.70 54.83
N PHE A 356 -13.26 12.74 53.53
CA PHE A 356 -12.80 13.83 52.67
C PHE A 356 -13.45 15.18 53.01
N GLU A 357 -14.62 15.18 53.65
CA GLU A 357 -15.30 16.42 54.04
C GLU A 357 -14.58 17.12 55.19
N LYS A 358 -14.08 16.35 56.17
CA LYS A 358 -13.22 16.88 57.25
C LYS A 358 -11.95 17.53 56.72
N HIS A 359 -11.48 17.09 55.56
CA HIS A 359 -10.28 17.60 54.88
C HIS A 359 -10.61 18.62 53.77
N GLY A 360 -11.73 19.34 53.92
CA GLY A 360 -12.12 20.47 53.06
C GLY A 360 -12.62 20.09 51.67
N SER A 361 -12.88 18.81 51.39
CA SER A 361 -13.19 18.30 50.05
C SER A 361 -14.66 17.89 49.94
N LYS A 362 -15.54 18.90 49.88
CA LYS A 362 -17.00 18.72 49.84
C LYS A 362 -17.45 17.83 48.66
N GLY A 363 -18.39 16.92 48.93
CA GLY A 363 -18.98 16.03 47.93
C GLY A 363 -18.17 14.77 47.59
N LEU A 364 -17.02 14.54 48.25
CA LEU A 364 -16.27 13.28 48.13
C LEU A 364 -16.64 12.24 49.19
N GLY A 365 -17.30 12.63 50.29
CA GLY A 365 -17.82 11.73 51.33
C GLY A 365 -16.76 10.88 52.03
N LEU A 366 -17.19 9.75 52.60
CA LEU A 366 -16.32 8.77 53.29
C LEU A 366 -15.85 7.67 52.32
N ALA A 367 -14.58 7.29 52.38
CA ALA A 367 -14.05 6.12 51.65
C ALA A 367 -13.20 5.22 52.56
N VAL A 368 -13.43 3.91 52.50
CA VAL A 368 -12.66 2.91 53.27
C VAL A 368 -11.35 2.61 52.56
N VAL A 369 -10.22 2.75 53.26
CA VAL A 369 -8.87 2.43 52.76
C VAL A 369 -8.35 1.09 53.27
N ARG A 370 -8.83 0.63 54.44
CA ARG A 370 -8.53 -0.71 54.96
C ARG A 370 -9.75 -1.32 55.64
N GLY A 371 -10.07 -2.56 55.28
CA GLY A 371 -11.21 -3.28 55.85
C GLY A 371 -10.95 -3.81 57.26
N ARG A 372 -12.01 -4.14 57.99
CA ARG A 372 -11.98 -4.67 59.36
C ARG A 372 -11.10 -5.92 59.55
N THR A 373 -10.98 -6.74 58.51
CA THR A 373 -10.16 -7.97 58.53
C THR A 373 -8.69 -7.73 58.16
N GLY A 374 -8.28 -6.46 57.97
CA GLY A 374 -6.94 -6.09 57.54
C GLY A 374 -6.71 -6.17 56.03
N THR A 375 -7.73 -6.50 55.23
CA THR A 375 -7.64 -6.61 53.75
C THR A 375 -7.50 -5.22 53.10
N THR A 376 -6.69 -5.12 52.06
CA THR A 376 -6.46 -3.86 51.32
C THR A 376 -7.66 -3.51 50.40
N THR A 377 -7.99 -2.22 50.27
CA THR A 377 -9.03 -1.76 49.33
C THR A 377 -8.43 -1.21 48.03
N TYR A 378 -9.27 -1.05 47.00
CA TYR A 378 -8.87 -0.46 45.72
C TYR A 378 -8.21 0.91 45.87
N LEU A 379 -8.78 1.80 46.70
CA LEU A 379 -8.25 3.15 46.91
C LEU A 379 -6.81 3.12 47.45
N LEU A 380 -6.53 2.24 48.43
CA LEU A 380 -5.19 2.12 48.98
C LEU A 380 -4.21 1.55 47.96
N ARG A 381 -4.62 0.53 47.18
CA ARG A 381 -3.81 -0.07 46.13
C ARG A 381 -3.50 0.91 45.00
N ASP A 382 -4.46 1.70 44.55
CA ASP A 382 -4.24 2.65 43.44
C ASP A 382 -3.35 3.82 43.83
N VAL A 383 -3.46 4.33 45.07
CA VAL A 383 -2.52 5.34 45.60
C VAL A 383 -1.11 4.75 45.67
N ALA A 384 -0.95 3.51 46.13
CA ALA A 384 0.34 2.82 46.15
C ALA A 384 0.87 2.56 44.73
N ALA A 385 0.02 2.16 43.78
CA ALA A 385 0.38 1.93 42.39
C ALA A 385 0.92 3.21 41.72
N VAL A 386 0.37 4.39 42.05
CA VAL A 386 0.92 5.67 41.58
C VAL A 386 2.36 5.88 42.07
N LEU A 387 2.63 5.57 43.34
CA LEU A 387 3.99 5.69 43.90
C LEU A 387 4.96 4.68 43.27
N ASP A 388 4.52 3.44 43.06
CA ASP A 388 5.34 2.41 42.40
C ASP A 388 5.67 2.80 40.95
N ARG A 389 4.70 3.36 40.22
CA ARG A 389 4.87 3.83 38.84
C ARG A 389 5.76 5.06 38.76
N GLU A 390 5.67 5.99 39.72
CA GLU A 390 6.59 7.12 39.78
C GLU A 390 8.02 6.63 40.01
N ALA A 391 8.23 5.74 40.97
CA ALA A 391 9.55 5.22 41.27
C ALA A 391 10.15 4.45 40.08
N LYS A 392 9.30 3.75 39.31
CA LYS A 392 9.72 2.95 38.15
C LYS A 392 9.99 3.82 36.91
N TYR A 393 9.15 4.82 36.65
CA TYR A 393 9.13 5.51 35.35
C TYR A 393 9.51 6.99 35.38
N ALA A 394 9.51 7.63 36.55
CA ALA A 394 9.72 9.08 36.68
C ALA A 394 8.90 9.88 35.65
N PHE A 395 7.61 9.55 35.55
CA PHE A 395 6.73 10.08 34.50
C PHE A 395 6.43 11.58 34.67
N ASP A 396 6.27 12.27 33.55
CA ASP A 396 5.85 13.67 33.49
C ASP A 396 4.33 13.80 33.49
N LYS A 397 3.64 12.78 32.98
CA LYS A 397 2.18 12.71 32.94
C LYS A 397 1.69 11.28 33.08
N MET A 398 0.51 11.09 33.67
CA MET A 398 -0.15 9.80 33.67
C MET A 398 -1.65 9.95 33.46
N ILE A 399 -2.20 9.14 32.56
CA ILE A 399 -3.57 9.23 32.08
C ILE A 399 -4.30 7.92 32.39
N TYR A 400 -5.43 8.02 33.09
CA TYR A 400 -6.36 6.94 33.35
C TYR A 400 -7.53 7.02 32.38
N VAL A 401 -7.74 6.01 31.55
CA VAL A 401 -8.87 5.94 30.61
C VAL A 401 -9.95 5.02 31.18
N VAL A 402 -10.84 5.57 32.01
CA VAL A 402 -11.81 4.78 32.80
C VAL A 402 -13.21 5.38 32.76
N SER A 403 -14.26 4.57 32.78
CA SER A 403 -15.65 5.04 32.63
C SER A 403 -16.07 6.13 33.63
N THR A 404 -17.06 6.94 33.24
CA THR A 404 -17.70 7.98 34.08
C THR A 404 -18.28 7.45 35.38
N GLU A 405 -18.60 6.15 35.46
CA GLU A 405 -19.02 5.51 36.71
C GLU A 405 -17.99 5.63 37.84
N GLN A 406 -16.73 5.85 37.48
CA GLN A 406 -15.62 5.96 38.43
C GLN A 406 -15.13 7.41 38.62
N ASP A 407 -15.86 8.43 38.12
CA ASP A 407 -15.47 9.84 38.28
C ASP A 407 -15.26 10.22 39.75
N LEU A 408 -16.19 9.84 40.63
CA LEU A 408 -16.06 10.10 42.07
C LEU A 408 -14.85 9.37 42.67
N TYR A 409 -14.56 8.16 42.18
CA TYR A 409 -13.47 7.34 42.68
C TYR A 409 -12.11 7.94 42.35
N PHE A 410 -11.85 8.31 41.10
CA PHE A 410 -10.57 8.93 40.73
C PHE A 410 -10.35 10.30 41.39
N ARG A 411 -11.42 11.07 41.61
CA ARG A 411 -11.34 12.29 42.43
C ARG A 411 -10.86 12.00 43.85
N ARG A 412 -11.29 10.88 44.46
CA ARG A 412 -10.80 10.43 45.77
C ARG A 412 -9.33 9.99 45.71
N VAL A 413 -8.91 9.26 44.67
CA VAL A 413 -7.49 8.87 44.48
C VAL A 413 -6.59 10.10 44.41
N PHE A 414 -6.91 11.06 43.53
CA PHE A 414 -6.10 12.27 43.34
C PHE A 414 -6.09 13.12 44.61
N ARG A 415 -7.24 13.28 45.27
CA ARG A 415 -7.32 14.01 46.53
C ARG A 415 -6.55 13.31 47.65
N THR A 416 -6.54 11.98 47.69
CA THR A 416 -5.75 11.24 48.69
C THR A 416 -4.27 11.53 48.53
N LEU A 417 -3.75 11.55 47.29
CA LEU A 417 -2.36 11.93 47.00
C LEU A 417 -2.02 13.34 47.49
N GLU A 418 -2.92 14.31 47.27
CA GLU A 418 -2.74 15.67 47.79
C GLU A 418 -2.68 15.70 49.32
N LEU A 419 -3.58 14.98 50.00
CA LEU A 419 -3.67 14.95 51.45
C LEU A 419 -2.48 14.26 52.13
N ILE A 420 -1.83 13.32 51.45
CA ILE A 420 -0.60 12.66 51.95
C ILE A 420 0.69 13.38 51.54
N GLY A 421 0.59 14.63 51.07
CA GLY A 421 1.74 15.46 50.72
C GLY A 421 2.35 15.21 49.33
N ARG A 422 1.66 14.49 48.44
CA ARG A 422 2.08 14.21 47.04
C ARG A 422 1.26 14.98 46.01
N ALA A 423 1.00 16.25 46.28
CA ALA A 423 0.33 17.15 45.33
C ALA A 423 1.11 17.31 44.01
N ASP A 424 2.44 17.15 44.05
CA ASP A 424 3.32 17.11 42.88
C ASP A 424 2.90 16.01 41.89
N LEU A 425 2.54 14.82 42.38
CA LEU A 425 2.07 13.71 41.55
C LEU A 425 0.62 13.89 41.13
N ALA A 426 -0.26 14.30 42.06
CA ALA A 426 -1.66 14.52 41.75
C ALA A 426 -1.85 15.47 40.56
N SER A 427 -1.04 16.52 40.45
CA SER A 427 -1.06 17.48 39.35
C SER A 427 -0.66 16.91 37.98
N ARG A 428 0.02 15.77 37.94
CA ARG A 428 0.44 15.05 36.71
C ARG A 428 -0.56 13.97 36.28
N LEU A 429 -1.54 13.65 37.13
CA LEU A 429 -2.56 12.64 36.84
C LEU A 429 -3.77 13.26 36.11
N GLN A 430 -4.31 12.54 35.14
CA GLN A 430 -5.50 12.95 34.42
C GLN A 430 -6.47 11.76 34.25
N HIS A 431 -7.74 11.96 34.61
CA HIS A 431 -8.80 11.00 34.32
C HIS A 431 -9.53 11.37 33.03
N VAL A 432 -9.39 10.51 32.02
CA VAL A 432 -10.08 10.58 30.73
C VAL A 432 -11.28 9.65 30.78
N ASN A 433 -12.42 10.19 31.20
CA ASN A 433 -13.66 9.45 31.36
C ASN A 433 -14.43 9.16 30.06
N PHE A 434 -15.32 8.17 30.04
CA PHE A 434 -16.20 7.86 28.90
C PHE A 434 -17.55 7.25 29.35
N GLY A 435 -18.60 7.48 28.57
CA GLY A 435 -19.96 6.97 28.81
C GLY A 435 -20.14 5.49 28.49
N LYS A 436 -21.28 4.92 28.82
CA LYS A 436 -21.57 3.48 28.66
C LYS A 436 -22.00 3.10 27.25
N VAL A 437 -21.68 1.87 26.86
CA VAL A 437 -22.36 1.20 25.75
C VAL A 437 -23.72 0.72 26.24
N VAL A 438 -24.80 1.23 25.64
CA VAL A 438 -26.18 0.82 25.95
C VAL A 438 -26.52 -0.36 25.06
N SER A 439 -26.48 -1.57 25.60
CA SER A 439 -26.99 -2.74 24.89
C SER A 439 -28.51 -2.69 24.83
N LEU A 440 -29.10 -2.87 23.64
CA LEU A 440 -30.45 -3.43 23.54
C LEU A 440 -30.41 -4.76 24.30
N SER A 441 -31.25 -4.95 25.32
CA SER A 441 -31.36 -6.24 25.99
C SER A 441 -31.57 -7.29 24.90
N SER A 442 -30.60 -8.20 24.74
CA SER A 442 -30.69 -9.26 23.75
C SER A 442 -32.00 -9.99 24.01
N ARG A 443 -32.74 -10.32 22.94
CA ARG A 443 -33.95 -11.17 23.00
C ARG A 443 -33.67 -12.57 23.61
N LEU A 444 -32.47 -12.83 24.13
CA LEU A 444 -31.97 -14.10 24.65
C LEU A 444 -31.06 -14.00 25.91
N GLY A 445 -30.87 -12.83 26.53
CA GLY A 445 -30.22 -12.74 27.85
C GLY A 445 -28.71 -13.02 27.92
N THR A 446 -28.02 -13.28 26.82
CA THR A 446 -26.55 -13.49 26.78
C THR A 446 -25.79 -12.20 26.47
N VAL A 447 -24.72 -11.96 27.24
CA VAL A 447 -23.70 -10.92 27.01
C VAL A 447 -22.92 -11.29 25.74
N GLN A 448 -22.69 -10.32 24.84
CA GLN A 448 -21.88 -10.55 23.64
C GLN A 448 -20.39 -10.27 23.91
N LEU A 449 -19.52 -11.23 23.58
CA LEU A 449 -18.08 -11.07 23.64
C LEU A 449 -17.60 -10.13 22.53
N LEU A 450 -16.51 -9.40 22.78
CA LEU A 450 -15.94 -8.52 21.75
C LEU A 450 -15.43 -9.30 20.53
N SER A 451 -14.85 -10.50 20.73
CA SER A 451 -14.43 -11.36 19.61
C SER A 451 -15.57 -11.62 18.64
N ASP A 452 -16.75 -11.91 19.19
CA ASP A 452 -17.92 -12.28 18.40
C ASP A 452 -18.47 -11.06 17.66
N ILE A 453 -18.37 -9.87 18.28
CA ILE A 453 -18.70 -8.59 17.64
C ILE A 453 -17.78 -8.31 16.45
N LEU A 454 -16.47 -8.49 16.62
CA LEU A 454 -15.49 -8.28 15.55
C LEU A 454 -15.71 -9.28 14.41
N ASP A 455 -15.95 -10.55 14.73
CA ASP A 455 -16.21 -11.61 13.76
C ASP A 455 -17.52 -11.35 12.99
N GLN A 456 -18.60 -10.97 13.68
CA GLN A 456 -19.87 -10.59 13.02
C GLN A 456 -19.69 -9.39 12.09
N SER A 457 -18.91 -8.38 12.50
CA SER A 457 -18.65 -7.21 11.67
C SER A 457 -17.82 -7.56 10.43
N ARG A 458 -16.75 -8.36 10.60
CA ARG A 458 -15.95 -8.91 9.49
C ARG A 458 -16.85 -9.66 8.50
N ASP A 459 -17.65 -10.61 8.98
CA ASP A 459 -18.45 -11.50 8.13
C ASP A 459 -19.50 -10.71 7.35
N ALA A 460 -20.20 -9.77 8.00
CA ALA A 460 -21.17 -8.91 7.34
C ALA A 460 -20.53 -8.08 6.21
N LEU A 461 -19.35 -7.50 6.46
CA LEU A 461 -18.64 -6.71 5.45
C LEU A 461 -18.01 -7.57 4.35
N HIS A 462 -17.58 -8.78 4.69
CA HIS A 462 -17.08 -9.75 3.71
C HIS A 462 -18.18 -10.17 2.74
N GLU A 463 -19.39 -10.40 3.23
CA GLU A 463 -20.56 -10.65 2.40
C GLU A 463 -20.84 -9.49 1.44
N VAL A 464 -20.78 -8.24 1.93
CA VAL A 464 -20.96 -7.05 1.08
C VAL A 464 -19.84 -6.96 0.03
N MET A 465 -18.59 -7.25 0.40
CA MET A 465 -17.48 -7.28 -0.56
C MET A 465 -17.70 -8.33 -1.66
N ARG A 466 -18.21 -9.52 -1.31
CA ARG A 466 -18.50 -10.60 -2.27
C ARG A 466 -19.56 -10.21 -3.30
N ARG A 467 -20.46 -9.27 -2.99
CA ARG A 467 -21.48 -8.77 -3.95
C ARG A 467 -20.86 -8.08 -5.17
N ASN A 468 -19.67 -7.50 -5.03
CA ASN A 468 -18.93 -6.93 -6.16
C ASN A 468 -17.82 -7.89 -6.60
N THR A 469 -18.20 -8.95 -7.32
CA THR A 469 -17.31 -10.04 -7.76
C THR A 469 -16.06 -9.53 -8.49
N VAL A 470 -16.20 -8.46 -9.30
CA VAL A 470 -15.11 -7.79 -10.03
C VAL A 470 -14.04 -7.25 -9.11
N LYS A 471 -14.46 -6.54 -8.05
CA LYS A 471 -13.55 -5.90 -7.12
C LYS A 471 -13.03 -6.89 -6.11
N TYR A 472 -13.84 -7.84 -5.70
CA TYR A 472 -13.47 -8.92 -4.81
C TYR A 472 -12.30 -9.74 -5.38
N ALA A 473 -12.35 -10.12 -6.67
CA ALA A 473 -11.28 -10.85 -7.34
C ALA A 473 -9.96 -10.06 -7.47
N GLN A 474 -9.99 -8.73 -7.30
CA GLN A 474 -8.80 -7.86 -7.34
C GLN A 474 -8.11 -7.75 -5.98
N VAL A 475 -8.70 -8.28 -4.91
CA VAL A 475 -8.15 -8.21 -3.55
C VAL A 475 -7.30 -9.46 -3.32
N ALA A 476 -6.00 -9.26 -3.05
CA ALA A 476 -5.06 -10.36 -2.80
C ALA A 476 -5.45 -11.23 -1.60
N ASP A 477 -5.95 -10.60 -0.54
CA ASP A 477 -6.40 -11.25 0.69
C ASP A 477 -7.74 -10.64 1.11
N PRO A 478 -8.86 -11.17 0.59
CA PRO A 478 -10.19 -10.66 0.90
C PRO A 478 -10.54 -10.75 2.39
N ASP A 479 -10.03 -11.75 3.09
CA ASP A 479 -10.26 -11.96 4.52
C ASP A 479 -9.55 -10.87 5.35
N ALA A 480 -8.28 -10.57 5.04
CA ALA A 480 -7.56 -9.48 5.71
C ALA A 480 -8.20 -8.10 5.45
N VAL A 481 -8.71 -7.87 4.23
CA VAL A 481 -9.43 -6.61 3.94
C VAL A 481 -10.77 -6.56 4.68
N ALA A 482 -11.53 -7.66 4.72
CA ALA A 482 -12.77 -7.71 5.48
C ALA A 482 -12.54 -7.50 6.98
N GLU A 483 -11.47 -8.08 7.54
CA GLU A 483 -11.06 -7.88 8.93
C GLU A 483 -10.75 -6.40 9.20
N ALA A 484 -9.91 -5.77 8.37
CA ALA A 484 -9.57 -4.36 8.52
C ALA A 484 -10.79 -3.42 8.40
N VAL A 485 -11.67 -3.68 7.43
CA VAL A 485 -12.90 -2.88 7.23
C VAL A 485 -13.90 -3.12 8.37
N GLY A 486 -14.00 -4.36 8.87
CA GLY A 486 -14.83 -4.73 10.03
C GLY A 486 -14.42 -4.03 11.32
N ILE A 487 -13.12 -4.07 11.65
CA ILE A 487 -12.57 -3.34 12.79
C ILE A 487 -12.84 -1.83 12.65
N SER A 488 -12.71 -1.31 11.42
CA SER A 488 -12.96 0.11 11.15
C SER A 488 -14.41 0.51 11.44
N ALA A 489 -15.38 -0.33 11.08
CA ALA A 489 -16.80 -0.12 11.41
C ALA A 489 -17.02 0.02 12.92
N VAL A 490 -16.46 -0.92 13.70
CA VAL A 490 -16.63 -0.98 15.16
C VAL A 490 -15.95 0.20 15.87
N MET A 491 -14.76 0.60 15.43
CA MET A 491 -14.02 1.71 16.04
C MET A 491 -14.64 3.06 15.72
N VAL A 492 -14.99 3.29 14.44
CA VAL A 492 -15.53 4.58 14.00
C VAL A 492 -16.86 4.88 14.66
N GLN A 493 -17.76 3.89 14.78
CA GLN A 493 -19.06 4.15 15.40
C GLN A 493 -18.94 4.62 16.87
N ASP A 494 -17.95 4.11 17.63
CA ASP A 494 -17.75 4.51 19.03
C ASP A 494 -17.20 5.94 19.10
N MET A 495 -16.24 6.23 18.22
CA MET A 495 -15.52 7.49 18.17
C MET A 495 -16.33 8.64 17.54
N SER A 496 -17.49 8.36 16.93
CA SER A 496 -18.34 9.37 16.28
C SER A 496 -18.90 10.41 17.24
N GLY A 497 -19.08 10.05 18.51
CA GLY A 497 -19.58 10.95 19.55
C GLY A 497 -18.47 11.44 20.49
N LYS A 498 -18.78 12.48 21.28
CA LYS A 498 -17.95 12.80 22.46
C LYS A 498 -17.88 11.58 23.35
N ARG A 499 -16.70 11.28 23.88
CA ARG A 499 -16.47 10.07 24.70
C ARG A 499 -17.41 9.97 25.91
N ILE A 500 -17.83 11.10 26.49
CA ILE A 500 -18.76 11.17 27.63
C ILE A 500 -20.16 10.61 27.31
N ASN A 501 -20.56 10.58 26.04
CA ASN A 501 -21.89 10.16 25.65
C ASN A 501 -22.05 8.64 25.78
N ASN A 502 -23.25 8.22 26.17
CA ASN A 502 -23.69 6.84 26.01
C ASN A 502 -24.12 6.61 24.56
N TYR A 503 -23.98 5.39 24.03
CA TYR A 503 -24.45 5.08 22.67
C TYR A 503 -25.04 3.66 22.56
N PRO A 504 -26.03 3.45 21.67
CA PRO A 504 -26.59 2.14 21.39
C PRO A 504 -25.71 1.35 20.40
N PHE A 505 -25.44 0.09 20.71
CA PHE A 505 -24.67 -0.80 19.82
C PHE A 505 -25.56 -1.37 18.70
N ASP A 506 -25.22 -1.09 17.43
CA ASP A 506 -25.97 -1.53 16.24
C ASP A 506 -25.04 -1.95 15.10
N ILE A 507 -24.95 -3.26 14.86
CA ILE A 507 -24.09 -3.85 13.82
C ILE A 507 -24.51 -3.39 12.43
N SER A 508 -25.81 -3.36 12.15
CA SER A 508 -26.33 -3.03 10.82
C SER A 508 -25.95 -1.60 10.42
N ARG A 509 -26.00 -0.68 11.38
CA ARG A 509 -25.62 0.72 11.17
C ARG A 509 -24.11 0.88 10.96
N MET A 510 -23.28 0.19 11.74
CA MET A 510 -21.82 0.37 11.64
C MET A 510 -21.21 -0.28 10.40
N THR A 511 -21.81 -1.36 9.88
CA THR A 511 -21.35 -2.04 8.66
C THR A 511 -21.92 -1.44 7.37
N SER A 512 -22.69 -0.35 7.46
CA SER A 512 -23.18 0.38 6.28
C SER A 512 -22.04 1.06 5.52
N PHE A 513 -22.09 1.02 4.18
CA PHE A 513 -21.24 1.83 3.31
C PHE A 513 -21.81 3.23 3.05
N GLU A 514 -23.04 3.47 3.48
CA GLU A 514 -23.72 4.75 3.39
C GLU A 514 -23.61 5.51 4.71
N GLY A 515 -23.25 6.79 4.62
CA GLY A 515 -23.09 7.71 5.75
C GLY A 515 -21.70 7.69 6.38
N ASP A 516 -21.60 8.34 7.54
CA ASP A 516 -20.35 8.55 8.28
C ASP A 516 -19.91 7.28 9.02
N THR A 517 -19.38 6.31 8.28
CA THR A 517 -18.97 4.99 8.81
C THR A 517 -17.49 4.67 8.53
N GLY A 518 -16.97 3.66 9.25
CA GLY A 518 -15.61 3.15 9.02
C GLY A 518 -15.39 2.60 7.60
N PRO A 519 -16.32 1.78 7.06
CA PRO A 519 -16.26 1.36 5.66
C PRO A 519 -16.22 2.52 4.66
N TYR A 520 -16.94 3.63 4.92
CA TYR A 520 -16.88 4.82 4.07
C TYR A 520 -15.48 5.46 4.04
N LEU A 521 -14.83 5.64 5.20
CA LEU A 521 -13.45 6.14 5.25
C LEU A 521 -12.47 5.23 4.49
N GLN A 522 -12.60 3.90 4.68
CA GLN A 522 -11.78 2.91 3.98
C GLN A 522 -11.99 2.97 2.47
N TYR A 523 -13.24 3.10 2.03
CA TYR A 523 -13.59 3.27 0.62
C TYR A 523 -12.99 4.54 0.03
N CYS A 524 -13.09 5.68 0.72
CA CYS A 524 -12.48 6.94 0.28
C CYS A 524 -10.95 6.81 0.12
N HIS A 525 -10.27 6.19 1.09
CA HIS A 525 -8.84 5.93 1.02
C HIS A 525 -8.49 4.99 -0.16
N ALA A 526 -9.20 3.88 -0.31
CA ALA A 526 -8.98 2.94 -1.42
C ALA A 526 -9.24 3.58 -2.79
N ARG A 527 -10.23 4.48 -2.90
CA ARG A 527 -10.55 5.23 -4.12
C ARG A 527 -9.42 6.20 -4.49
N LEU A 528 -8.88 6.95 -3.53
CA LEU A 528 -7.73 7.85 -3.77
C LEU A 528 -6.50 7.07 -4.28
N ASN A 529 -6.18 5.95 -3.63
CA ASN A 529 -5.13 5.05 -4.12
C ASN A 529 -5.43 4.54 -5.54
N SER A 530 -6.70 4.24 -5.85
CA SER A 530 -7.09 3.84 -7.19
C SER A 530 -6.94 4.95 -8.23
N ILE A 531 -7.13 6.23 -7.87
CA ILE A 531 -6.98 7.34 -8.81
C ILE A 531 -5.51 7.46 -9.25
N LEU A 532 -4.58 7.44 -8.29
CA LEU A 532 -3.13 7.52 -8.59
C LEU A 532 -2.65 6.32 -9.41
N ARG A 533 -3.05 5.10 -9.02
CA ARG A 533 -2.74 3.90 -9.80
C ARG A 533 -3.29 3.97 -11.23
N LYS A 534 -4.51 4.43 -11.41
CA LYS A 534 -5.12 4.58 -12.75
C LYS A 534 -4.48 5.69 -13.57
N ALA A 535 -3.96 6.73 -12.93
CA ALA A 535 -3.20 7.79 -13.59
C ALA A 535 -1.80 7.34 -14.02
N GLY A 536 -1.31 6.19 -13.52
CA GLY A 536 0.05 5.72 -13.76
C GLY A 536 1.11 6.66 -13.18
N LEU A 537 0.77 7.36 -12.11
CA LEU A 537 1.63 8.35 -11.45
C LEU A 537 2.15 7.79 -10.13
N THR A 538 3.44 7.95 -9.91
CA THR A 538 4.10 7.72 -8.62
C THR A 538 4.08 8.99 -7.79
N ARG A 539 4.40 8.89 -6.50
CA ARG A 539 4.56 10.08 -5.65
C ARG A 539 5.74 10.93 -6.10
N ASP A 540 6.81 10.31 -6.56
CA ASP A 540 8.02 11.01 -6.99
C ASP A 540 7.74 11.85 -8.24
N ASP A 541 6.93 11.34 -9.18
CA ASP A 541 6.42 12.14 -10.31
C ASP A 541 5.74 13.44 -9.83
N LEU A 542 4.98 13.39 -8.73
CA LEU A 542 4.27 14.55 -8.18
C LEU A 542 5.22 15.53 -7.47
N VAL A 543 6.20 15.01 -6.72
CA VAL A 543 7.22 15.81 -6.04
C VAL A 543 8.10 16.55 -7.05
N ASP A 544 8.51 15.86 -8.10
CA ASP A 544 9.30 16.43 -9.19
C ASP A 544 8.51 17.51 -9.92
N HIS A 545 7.24 17.24 -10.24
CA HIS A 545 6.36 18.21 -10.87
C HIS A 545 6.19 19.48 -10.02
N LEU A 546 5.89 19.35 -8.73
CA LEU A 546 5.77 20.49 -7.80
C LEU A 546 7.08 21.27 -7.63
N SER A 547 8.22 20.60 -7.79
CA SER A 547 9.53 21.25 -7.71
C SER A 547 9.87 22.03 -8.99
N GLN A 548 9.46 21.51 -10.15
CA GLN A 548 9.67 22.13 -11.47
C GLN A 548 8.67 23.25 -11.77
N HIS A 549 7.49 23.22 -11.14
CA HIS A 549 6.42 24.21 -11.29
C HIS A 549 6.18 24.94 -9.96
N PRO A 550 7.11 25.83 -9.56
CA PRO A 550 7.01 26.50 -8.27
C PRO A 550 5.77 27.37 -8.14
N ASP A 551 5.11 27.74 -9.25
CA ASP A 551 3.89 28.55 -9.31
C ASP A 551 2.66 27.87 -8.66
N GLY A 552 2.78 26.61 -8.22
CA GLY A 552 1.76 25.90 -7.44
C GLY A 552 0.80 25.09 -8.30
N LEU A 553 -0.41 24.86 -7.79
CA LEU A 553 -1.45 24.25 -8.61
C LEU A 553 -1.88 25.22 -9.71
N ASP A 554 -2.18 24.68 -10.90
CA ASP A 554 -2.63 25.46 -12.04
C ASP A 554 -3.90 26.31 -11.71
N ALA A 555 -4.10 27.37 -12.49
CA ALA A 555 -5.21 28.30 -12.30
C ALA A 555 -6.60 27.64 -12.43
N ASP A 556 -6.74 26.60 -13.25
CA ASP A 556 -7.97 25.84 -13.41
C ASP A 556 -8.35 25.07 -12.14
N VAL A 557 -7.38 24.47 -11.43
CA VAL A 557 -7.64 23.83 -10.13
C VAL A 557 -8.03 24.85 -9.08
N LEU A 558 -7.32 25.98 -9.02
CA LEU A 558 -7.58 27.04 -8.03
C LEU A 558 -8.84 27.86 -8.33
N SER A 559 -9.37 27.81 -9.56
CA SER A 559 -10.67 28.39 -9.90
C SER A 559 -11.86 27.61 -9.30
N LYS A 560 -11.67 26.31 -9.01
CA LYS A 560 -12.72 25.44 -8.48
C LYS A 560 -12.78 25.54 -6.96
N GLN A 561 -13.86 26.14 -6.47
CA GLN A 561 -14.05 26.38 -5.03
C GLN A 561 -13.92 25.08 -4.20
N HIS A 562 -14.43 23.95 -4.68
CA HIS A 562 -14.31 22.67 -3.96
C HIS A 562 -12.84 22.24 -3.75
N CYS A 563 -11.96 22.49 -4.72
CA CYS A 563 -10.54 22.14 -4.63
C CYS A 563 -9.80 23.05 -3.65
N VAL A 564 -10.15 24.34 -3.65
CA VAL A 564 -9.64 25.32 -2.68
C VAL A 564 -10.08 24.94 -1.27
N ASP A 565 -11.34 24.57 -1.06
CA ASP A 565 -11.83 24.15 0.25
C ASP A 565 -11.18 22.83 0.72
N LEU A 566 -10.84 21.92 -0.20
CA LEU A 566 -10.06 20.74 0.14
C LEU A 566 -8.65 21.11 0.63
N LEU A 567 -7.95 22.03 -0.03
CA LEU A 567 -6.66 22.56 0.45
C LEU A 567 -6.79 23.21 1.83
N ARG A 568 -7.83 24.01 2.05
CA ARG A 568 -8.11 24.67 3.33
C ARG A 568 -8.34 23.65 4.44
N LEU A 569 -9.07 22.56 4.17
CA LEU A 569 -9.23 21.46 5.12
C LEU A 569 -7.91 20.74 5.39
N MET A 570 -7.12 20.43 4.37
CA MET A 570 -5.81 19.78 4.59
C MET A 570 -4.87 20.63 5.46
N ALA A 571 -4.89 21.95 5.29
CA ALA A 571 -4.10 22.89 6.10
C ALA A 571 -4.50 22.87 7.60
N GLN A 572 -5.75 22.52 7.91
CA GLN A 572 -6.28 22.48 9.28
C GLN A 572 -5.86 21.24 10.06
N TYR A 573 -5.37 20.18 9.40
CA TYR A 573 -5.09 18.90 10.08
C TYR A 573 -4.15 19.05 11.30
N PRO A 574 -3.02 19.81 11.24
CA PRO A 574 -2.17 20.03 12.42
C PRO A 574 -2.86 20.79 13.57
N ASP A 575 -3.84 21.65 13.28
CA ASP A 575 -4.64 22.32 14.31
C ASP A 575 -5.64 21.35 14.94
N VAL A 576 -6.18 20.43 14.14
CA VAL A 576 -7.08 19.36 14.59
C VAL A 576 -6.34 18.41 15.52
N THR A 577 -5.13 17.96 15.18
CA THR A 577 -4.32 17.09 16.05
C THR A 577 -3.88 17.82 17.33
N ALA A 578 -3.49 19.10 17.25
CA ALA A 578 -3.18 19.90 18.43
C ALA A 578 -4.41 20.10 19.34
N THR A 579 -5.60 20.24 18.75
CA THR A 579 -6.86 20.33 19.52
C THR A 579 -7.23 19.00 20.15
N ALA A 580 -7.05 17.90 19.40
CA ALA A 580 -7.21 16.55 19.90
C ALA A 580 -6.28 16.27 21.08
N LEU A 581 -5.02 16.74 21.04
CA LEU A 581 -4.06 16.54 22.15
C LEU A 581 -4.50 17.26 23.43
N ARG A 582 -5.17 18.42 23.29
CA ARG A 582 -5.69 19.18 24.43
C ARG A 582 -6.93 18.54 25.05
N ASN A 583 -7.88 18.09 24.23
CA ASN A 583 -9.17 17.61 24.71
C ASN A 583 -9.24 16.08 24.87
N LEU A 584 -8.32 15.33 24.25
CA LEU A 584 -8.26 13.88 24.20
C LEU A 584 -9.56 13.25 23.64
N GLU A 585 -10.16 13.89 22.64
CA GLU A 585 -11.42 13.46 22.01
C GLU A 585 -11.18 12.90 20.59
N PRO A 586 -11.38 11.58 20.37
CA PRO A 586 -11.28 10.98 19.03
C PRO A 586 -12.24 11.61 18.01
N SER A 587 -13.44 12.00 18.46
CA SER A 587 -14.47 12.65 17.63
C SER A 587 -13.99 13.95 16.96
N THR A 588 -12.99 14.63 17.54
CA THR A 588 -12.37 15.81 16.94
C THR A 588 -11.69 15.47 15.61
N VAL A 589 -10.90 14.39 15.59
CA VAL A 589 -10.21 13.92 14.39
C VAL A 589 -11.22 13.29 13.43
N LEU A 590 -12.13 12.46 13.94
CA LEU A 590 -13.09 11.75 13.09
C LEU A 590 -14.06 12.70 12.37
N THR A 591 -14.59 13.71 13.05
CA THR A 591 -15.44 14.74 12.44
C THR A 591 -14.69 15.49 11.34
N TYR A 592 -13.40 15.77 11.56
CA TYR A 592 -12.54 16.37 10.54
C TYR A 592 -12.37 15.44 9.33
N LEU A 593 -12.12 14.14 9.54
CA LEU A 593 -11.96 13.18 8.45
C LEU A 593 -13.23 13.05 7.61
N PHE A 594 -14.42 13.04 8.21
CA PHE A 594 -15.66 13.04 7.45
C PHE A 594 -15.86 14.31 6.64
N ARG A 595 -15.54 15.49 7.20
CA ARG A 595 -15.52 16.75 6.43
C ARG A 595 -14.54 16.67 5.26
N LEU A 596 -13.36 16.10 5.45
CA LEU A 596 -12.36 15.89 4.40
C LEU A 596 -12.88 14.94 3.31
N THR A 597 -13.47 13.80 3.67
CA THR A 597 -13.99 12.80 2.71
C THR A 597 -15.23 13.27 1.97
N HIS A 598 -16.11 14.07 2.61
CA HIS A 598 -17.23 14.72 1.94
C HIS A 598 -16.74 15.76 0.93
N GLN A 599 -15.77 16.58 1.33
CA GLN A 599 -15.17 17.56 0.42
C GLN A 599 -14.45 16.87 -0.75
N LEU A 600 -13.73 15.77 -0.50
CA LEU A 600 -13.14 14.92 -1.52
C LEU A 600 -14.18 14.39 -2.49
N SER A 601 -15.34 13.96 -1.98
CA SER A 601 -16.45 13.48 -2.79
C SER A 601 -16.95 14.58 -3.75
N SER A 602 -17.16 15.80 -3.25
CA SER A 602 -17.51 16.95 -4.10
C SER A 602 -16.41 17.31 -5.10
N CYS A 603 -15.12 17.15 -4.74
CA CYS A 603 -14.02 17.36 -5.67
C CYS A 603 -14.05 16.36 -6.84
N TYR A 604 -14.43 15.10 -6.60
CA TYR A 604 -14.47 14.10 -7.67
C TYR A 604 -15.43 14.46 -8.81
N ASP A 605 -16.49 15.23 -8.52
CA ASP A 605 -17.49 15.63 -9.51
C ASP A 605 -16.99 16.77 -10.42
N VAL A 606 -16.02 17.55 -9.96
CA VAL A 606 -15.54 18.76 -10.67
C VAL A 606 -14.08 18.68 -11.12
N LEU A 607 -13.31 17.71 -10.60
CA LEU A 607 -11.87 17.59 -10.86
C LEU A 607 -11.48 16.17 -11.30
N GLN A 608 -11.48 15.96 -12.61
CA GLN A 608 -11.03 14.71 -13.20
C GLN A 608 -9.49 14.68 -13.32
N VAL A 609 -8.84 13.63 -12.80
CA VAL A 609 -7.39 13.40 -12.99
C VAL A 609 -7.12 12.62 -14.28
N VAL A 610 -7.67 11.40 -14.35
CA VAL A 610 -7.40 10.47 -15.45
C VAL A 610 -8.17 10.95 -16.69
N GLY A 611 -7.45 11.26 -17.76
CA GLY A 611 -8.04 11.77 -19.01
C GLY A 611 -8.40 13.26 -18.97
N ALA A 612 -7.78 14.05 -18.08
CA ALA A 612 -7.93 15.49 -18.05
C ALA A 612 -7.49 16.15 -19.38
N GLU A 613 -8.30 17.11 -19.86
CA GLU A 613 -7.89 18.01 -20.95
C GLU A 613 -6.76 18.93 -20.46
N GLY A 614 -5.67 19.04 -21.23
CA GLY A 614 -4.48 19.84 -20.86
C GLY A 614 -3.17 19.06 -20.71
N GLY A 615 -3.18 17.73 -20.88
CA GLY A 615 -1.94 16.92 -20.95
C GLY A 615 -1.41 16.45 -19.59
N ARG A 616 -0.15 15.98 -19.57
CA ARG A 616 0.46 15.32 -18.40
C ARG A 616 0.63 16.27 -17.21
N ASP A 617 0.98 17.53 -17.44
CA ASP A 617 1.20 18.50 -16.36
C ASP A 617 -0.08 18.83 -15.59
N VAL A 618 -1.21 19.02 -16.28
CA VAL A 618 -2.52 19.19 -15.62
C VAL A 618 -2.90 17.94 -14.82
N MET A 619 -2.61 16.74 -15.35
CA MET A 619 -2.85 15.49 -14.64
C MET A 619 -2.00 15.38 -13.37
N LEU A 620 -0.70 15.74 -13.43
CA LEU A 620 0.22 15.76 -12.28
C LEU A 620 -0.25 16.76 -11.22
N ALA A 621 -0.62 17.99 -11.60
CA ALA A 621 -1.11 19.00 -10.66
C ALA A 621 -2.40 18.55 -9.95
N ARG A 622 -3.37 18.00 -10.69
CA ARG A 622 -4.62 17.47 -10.11
C ARG A 622 -4.38 16.25 -9.21
N ALA A 623 -3.47 15.37 -9.60
CA ALA A 623 -3.07 14.21 -8.80
C ALA A 623 -2.35 14.62 -7.50
N ALA A 624 -1.55 15.69 -7.52
CA ALA A 624 -0.87 16.21 -6.32
C ALA A 624 -1.85 16.63 -5.22
N LEU A 625 -2.98 17.24 -5.59
CA LEU A 625 -4.05 17.58 -4.65
C LEU A 625 -4.64 16.34 -3.97
N TYR A 626 -4.96 15.31 -4.75
CA TYR A 626 -5.55 14.07 -4.22
C TYR A 626 -4.56 13.23 -3.43
N GLU A 627 -3.28 13.19 -3.82
CA GLU A 627 -2.25 12.52 -3.02
C GLU A 627 -2.02 13.21 -1.68
N GLY A 628 -2.01 14.56 -1.67
CA GLY A 628 -1.99 15.32 -0.42
C GLY A 628 -3.17 14.94 0.48
N ALA A 629 -4.38 14.88 -0.07
CA ALA A 629 -5.57 14.51 0.69
C ALA A 629 -5.56 13.05 1.15
N ARG A 630 -5.02 12.14 0.32
CA ARG A 630 -4.82 10.72 0.67
C ARG A 630 -3.89 10.57 1.85
N GLN A 631 -2.76 11.29 1.85
CA GLN A 631 -1.80 11.28 2.96
C GLN A 631 -2.43 11.81 4.26
N VAL A 632 -3.19 12.90 4.20
CA VAL A 632 -3.88 13.45 5.39
C VAL A 632 -4.93 12.48 5.93
N LEU A 633 -5.72 11.88 5.04
CA LEU A 633 -6.72 10.86 5.42
C LEU A 633 -6.05 9.64 6.06
N GLU A 634 -4.96 9.14 5.47
CA GLU A 634 -4.19 8.02 6.00
C GLU A 634 -3.65 8.32 7.41
N ASN A 635 -3.03 9.49 7.60
CA ASN A 635 -2.49 9.89 8.91
C ASN A 635 -3.59 9.95 9.97
N GLY A 636 -4.75 10.54 9.64
CA GLY A 636 -5.87 10.62 10.57
C GLY A 636 -6.48 9.26 10.92
N MET A 637 -6.62 8.38 9.93
CA MET A 637 -7.09 7.01 10.15
C MET A 637 -6.13 6.23 11.06
N ARG A 638 -4.81 6.32 10.82
CA ARG A 638 -3.79 5.67 11.66
C ARG A 638 -3.75 6.24 13.07
N LEU A 639 -3.93 7.55 13.22
CA LEU A 639 -4.01 8.22 14.52
C LEU A 639 -5.18 7.68 15.36
N LEU A 640 -6.33 7.41 14.72
CA LEU A 640 -7.50 6.75 15.33
C LEU A 640 -7.28 5.25 15.61
N GLY A 641 -6.18 4.65 15.16
CA GLY A 641 -5.86 3.22 15.32
C GLY A 641 -6.41 2.31 14.20
N LEU A 642 -6.94 2.90 13.12
CA LEU A 642 -7.44 2.16 11.95
C LEU A 642 -6.29 1.68 11.06
N SER A 643 -6.55 0.64 10.27
CA SER A 643 -5.63 0.12 9.23
C SER A 643 -6.14 0.49 7.84
N PRO A 644 -5.64 1.56 7.19
CA PRO A 644 -6.09 1.95 5.86
C PRO A 644 -5.79 0.86 4.82
N VAL A 645 -6.82 0.39 4.10
CA VAL A 645 -6.66 -0.69 3.12
C VAL A 645 -6.10 -0.18 1.79
N GLU A 646 -5.15 -0.93 1.23
CA GLU A 646 -4.64 -0.76 -0.12
C GLU A 646 -5.11 -1.94 -0.97
N SER A 647 -5.85 -1.72 -2.05
CA SER A 647 -6.11 -2.81 -3.01
C SER A 647 -4.83 -3.08 -3.81
N LYS A 648 -4.00 -4.02 -3.34
CA LYS A 648 -2.92 -4.60 -4.15
C LYS A 648 -3.48 -5.78 -4.93
N GLN A 649 -3.35 -5.76 -6.25
CA GLN A 649 -3.56 -6.96 -7.07
C GLN A 649 -2.35 -7.88 -6.89
N PRO A 650 -2.53 -9.17 -6.58
CA PRO A 650 -1.45 -10.13 -6.70
C PRO A 650 -1.19 -10.40 -8.20
N PRO A 651 0.07 -10.57 -8.64
CA PRO A 651 0.35 -11.03 -9.99
C PRO A 651 -0.24 -12.44 -10.18
N PHE A 652 -0.92 -12.64 -11.31
CA PHE A 652 -1.65 -13.86 -11.67
C PHE A 652 -0.83 -15.16 -11.55
N GLU A 653 0.49 -15.07 -11.74
CA GLU A 653 1.43 -16.18 -11.62
C GLU A 653 1.54 -16.73 -10.19
N ALA A 654 1.38 -15.88 -9.17
CA ALA A 654 1.38 -16.30 -7.77
C ALA A 654 0.13 -17.14 -7.41
N LEU A 655 -1.02 -16.83 -8.03
CA LEU A 655 -2.25 -17.62 -7.91
C LEU A 655 -2.06 -19.03 -8.49
N CYS A 656 -1.39 -19.12 -9.65
CA CYS A 656 -1.09 -20.40 -10.31
C CYS A 656 -0.13 -21.24 -9.47
N LYS A 657 0.98 -20.68 -8.99
CA LYS A 657 1.97 -21.38 -8.14
C LYS A 657 1.36 -21.89 -6.83
N ALA A 658 0.43 -21.14 -6.23
CA ALA A 658 -0.27 -21.58 -5.01
C ALA A 658 -1.22 -22.78 -5.22
N HIS A 659 -1.64 -23.04 -6.46
CA HIS A 659 -2.57 -24.12 -6.82
C HIS A 659 -1.89 -25.28 -7.55
N GLU A 660 -0.61 -25.16 -7.88
CA GLU A 660 0.19 -26.26 -8.40
C GLU A 660 0.38 -27.33 -7.31
N LYS A 661 -0.12 -28.54 -7.59
CA LYS A 661 0.12 -29.71 -6.74
C LYS A 661 1.28 -30.49 -7.33
N ASP A 662 2.33 -30.73 -6.54
CA ASP A 662 3.60 -31.35 -6.95
C ASP A 662 3.46 -32.69 -7.71
N SER A 663 2.32 -33.38 -7.60
CA SER A 663 2.07 -34.70 -8.21
C SER A 663 1.06 -34.73 -9.36
N MET A 664 0.58 -33.58 -9.88
CA MET A 664 -0.59 -33.53 -10.80
C MET A 664 -0.34 -32.72 -12.07
N ASP A 665 -1.07 -33.05 -13.14
CA ASP A 665 -1.24 -32.15 -14.27
C ASP A 665 -2.15 -31.00 -13.87
N SER A 666 -1.56 -29.82 -13.72
CA SER A 666 -2.28 -28.67 -13.18
C SER A 666 -3.05 -27.94 -14.29
N ILE A 667 -4.36 -27.81 -14.09
CA ILE A 667 -5.28 -27.04 -14.92
C ILE A 667 -6.20 -26.23 -14.00
N ILE A 668 -6.49 -24.98 -14.36
CA ILE A 668 -7.30 -24.07 -13.55
C ILE A 668 -8.43 -23.51 -14.42
N TYR A 669 -9.68 -23.71 -14.00
CA TYR A 669 -10.81 -23.01 -14.59
C TYR A 669 -11.05 -21.70 -13.83
N LEU A 670 -11.11 -20.61 -14.57
CA LEU A 670 -11.36 -19.27 -14.07
C LEU A 670 -12.62 -18.73 -14.72
N ASP A 671 -13.68 -18.60 -13.93
CA ASP A 671 -14.89 -17.95 -14.38
C ASP A 671 -14.70 -16.42 -14.35
N MET A 672 -14.77 -15.79 -15.53
CA MET A 672 -14.57 -14.36 -15.71
C MET A 672 -15.86 -13.63 -16.10
N TRP A 673 -17.00 -14.30 -15.99
CA TRP A 673 -18.31 -13.70 -16.24
C TRP A 673 -18.58 -12.53 -15.26
N PRO A 674 -19.18 -11.41 -15.70
CA PRO A 674 -19.72 -11.12 -17.04
C PRO A 674 -18.74 -10.49 -18.03
N PHE A 675 -17.44 -10.45 -17.75
CA PHE A 675 -16.50 -9.60 -18.47
C PHE A 675 -15.79 -10.28 -19.64
N ALA A 676 -15.59 -11.60 -19.56
CA ALA A 676 -15.00 -12.41 -20.60
C ALA A 676 -15.53 -13.85 -20.51
N ASP A 677 -15.37 -14.61 -21.58
CA ASP A 677 -15.67 -16.05 -21.53
C ASP A 677 -14.73 -16.74 -20.53
N PRO A 678 -15.19 -17.83 -19.87
CA PRO A 678 -14.39 -18.58 -18.92
C PRO A 678 -13.00 -18.92 -19.46
N MET A 679 -11.98 -18.82 -18.62
CA MET A 679 -10.59 -19.08 -18.99
C MET A 679 -10.11 -20.40 -18.40
N MET A 680 -9.49 -21.25 -19.20
CA MET A 680 -8.86 -22.51 -18.80
C MET A 680 -7.34 -22.33 -18.84
N VAL A 681 -6.67 -22.26 -17.69
CA VAL A 681 -5.21 -22.12 -17.60
C VAL A 681 -4.58 -23.50 -17.58
N VAL A 682 -3.65 -23.74 -18.50
CA VAL A 682 -2.92 -25.00 -18.64
C VAL A 682 -1.46 -24.81 -18.20
N CYS A 683 -1.07 -25.55 -17.17
CA CYS A 683 0.28 -25.53 -16.57
C CYS A 683 1.06 -26.84 -16.77
N SER A 684 0.55 -27.79 -17.57
CA SER A 684 1.19 -29.09 -17.85
C SER A 684 1.61 -29.20 -19.32
N PRO A 685 2.86 -29.61 -19.64
CA PRO A 685 3.31 -29.91 -20.99
C PRO A 685 2.38 -30.87 -21.75
N VAL A 686 1.85 -31.90 -21.08
CA VAL A 686 1.02 -32.95 -21.70
C VAL A 686 -0.30 -32.36 -22.19
N LEU A 687 -1.01 -31.67 -21.32
CA LEU A 687 -2.27 -30.99 -21.66
C LEU A 687 -2.05 -29.90 -22.72
N ALA A 688 -0.89 -29.25 -22.67
CA ALA A 688 -0.56 -28.17 -23.57
C ALA A 688 -0.17 -28.66 -24.99
N VAL A 689 0.39 -29.87 -25.11
CA VAL A 689 0.57 -30.59 -26.39
C VAL A 689 -0.79 -31.00 -26.96
N GLN A 690 -1.69 -31.56 -26.14
CA GLN A 690 -3.06 -31.89 -26.58
C GLN A 690 -3.78 -30.66 -27.15
N THR A 691 -3.69 -29.54 -26.44
CA THR A 691 -4.31 -28.26 -26.81
C THR A 691 -3.83 -27.74 -28.17
N CYS A 692 -2.51 -27.74 -28.40
CA CYS A 692 -1.91 -27.03 -29.54
C CYS A 692 -1.53 -27.93 -30.73
N GLN A 693 -1.42 -29.25 -30.54
CA GLN A 693 -0.94 -30.18 -31.55
C GLN A 693 -1.93 -31.30 -31.84
N GLU A 694 -2.41 -32.02 -30.81
CA GLU A 694 -3.29 -33.17 -31.04
C GLU A 694 -4.68 -32.74 -31.50
N HIS A 695 -5.24 -31.71 -30.86
CA HIS A 695 -6.52 -31.15 -31.23
C HIS A 695 -6.41 -29.95 -32.19
N ASP A 696 -5.21 -29.38 -32.35
CA ASP A 696 -4.91 -28.15 -33.11
C ASP A 696 -6.02 -27.09 -32.92
N LEU A 697 -6.30 -26.75 -31.66
CA LEU A 697 -7.40 -25.84 -31.34
C LEU A 697 -7.17 -24.47 -32.00
N PRO A 698 -8.23 -23.78 -32.45
CA PRO A 698 -8.12 -22.52 -33.16
C PRO A 698 -7.72 -21.37 -32.22
N LYS A 699 -7.35 -20.23 -32.81
CA LYS A 699 -7.18 -18.97 -32.08
C LYS A 699 -8.57 -18.42 -31.69
N PRO A 700 -8.81 -18.07 -30.42
CA PRO A 700 -10.12 -17.60 -29.98
C PRO A 700 -10.35 -16.14 -30.38
N PRO A 701 -11.62 -15.71 -30.51
CA PRO A 701 -11.94 -14.35 -30.95
C PRO A 701 -11.38 -13.24 -30.05
N ILE A 702 -11.19 -13.51 -28.75
CA ILE A 702 -10.65 -12.55 -27.79
C ILE A 702 -9.27 -12.01 -28.21
N LEU A 703 -8.46 -12.79 -28.94
CA LEU A 703 -7.16 -12.34 -29.44
C LEU A 703 -7.26 -11.27 -30.54
N HIS A 704 -8.38 -11.18 -31.25
CA HIS A 704 -8.56 -10.15 -32.29
C HIS A 704 -8.61 -8.75 -31.66
N ALA A 705 -9.27 -8.61 -30.51
CA ALA A 705 -9.34 -7.34 -29.79
C ALA A 705 -7.94 -6.83 -29.40
N PHE A 706 -7.05 -7.75 -29.07
CA PHE A 706 -5.67 -7.47 -28.71
C PHE A 706 -4.77 -7.17 -29.93
N PHE A 707 -4.70 -8.07 -30.91
CA PHE A 707 -3.73 -7.92 -32.02
C PHE A 707 -4.17 -6.92 -33.09
N ASN A 708 -5.46 -6.82 -33.41
CA ASN A 708 -5.88 -6.03 -34.58
C ASN A 708 -5.54 -4.53 -34.47
N PRO A 709 -5.63 -3.87 -33.30
CA PRO A 709 -5.16 -2.49 -33.15
C PRO A 709 -3.65 -2.33 -33.33
N LEU A 710 -2.86 -3.35 -33.01
CA LEU A 710 -1.38 -3.32 -33.12
C LEU A 710 -0.92 -3.54 -34.56
N VAL A 711 -1.46 -4.55 -35.23
CA VAL A 711 -0.90 -5.04 -36.50
C VAL A 711 -1.88 -4.98 -37.68
N GLY A 712 -3.19 -4.80 -37.42
CA GLY A 712 -4.25 -4.83 -38.42
C GLY A 712 -5.07 -6.13 -38.42
N PHE A 713 -6.21 -6.12 -39.11
CA PHE A 713 -7.07 -7.29 -39.31
C PHE A 713 -6.44 -8.28 -40.30
N ASP A 714 -6.85 -9.55 -40.24
CA ASP A 714 -6.37 -10.63 -41.11
C ASP A 714 -4.85 -10.88 -40.99
N ASN A 715 -4.36 -10.83 -39.76
CA ASN A 715 -2.95 -11.11 -39.44
C ASN A 715 -2.71 -12.61 -39.18
N LEU A 716 -1.52 -13.09 -39.53
CA LEU A 716 -1.10 -14.50 -39.36
C LEU A 716 -1.22 -15.04 -37.93
N PHE A 717 -1.23 -14.18 -36.92
CA PHE A 717 -1.34 -14.62 -35.53
C PHE A 717 -2.77 -15.04 -35.15
N THR A 718 -3.77 -14.31 -35.62
CA THR A 718 -5.18 -14.51 -35.23
C THR A 718 -6.00 -15.26 -36.27
N MET A 719 -5.56 -15.31 -37.54
CA MET A 719 -6.25 -16.05 -38.60
C MET A 719 -6.37 -17.55 -38.30
N ASN A 720 -7.43 -18.17 -38.82
CA ASN A 720 -7.71 -19.59 -38.69
C ASN A 720 -7.94 -20.26 -40.06
N GLY A 721 -7.93 -21.60 -40.08
CA GLY A 721 -8.36 -22.38 -41.24
C GLY A 721 -7.45 -22.27 -42.49
N PRO A 722 -8.01 -22.47 -43.69
CA PRO A 722 -7.25 -22.51 -44.95
C PRO A 722 -6.53 -21.20 -45.28
N GLU A 723 -7.08 -20.05 -44.89
CA GLU A 723 -6.48 -18.73 -45.15
C GLU A 723 -5.19 -18.52 -44.38
N TRP A 724 -5.15 -18.96 -43.12
CA TRP A 724 -3.92 -18.99 -42.33
C TRP A 724 -2.87 -19.91 -42.98
N LYS A 725 -3.25 -21.10 -43.43
CA LYS A 725 -2.33 -22.05 -44.10
C LYS A 725 -1.71 -21.44 -45.36
N ARG A 726 -2.53 -20.82 -46.22
CA ARG A 726 -2.06 -20.13 -47.44
C ARG A 726 -1.11 -18.98 -47.12
N SER A 727 -1.50 -18.11 -46.18
CA SER A 727 -0.68 -16.96 -45.78
C SER A 727 0.66 -17.41 -45.18
N ARG A 728 0.66 -18.44 -44.32
CA ARG A 728 1.89 -18.96 -43.71
C ARG A 728 2.82 -19.59 -44.74
N ALA A 729 2.28 -20.31 -45.72
CA ALA A 729 3.06 -20.92 -46.79
C ALA A 729 3.87 -19.89 -47.58
N LEU A 730 3.33 -18.68 -47.80
CA LEU A 730 4.04 -17.60 -48.52
C LEU A 730 5.30 -17.10 -47.79
N PHE A 731 5.34 -17.18 -46.46
CA PHE A 731 6.48 -16.69 -45.68
C PHE A 731 7.44 -17.79 -45.20
N ASN A 732 7.06 -19.07 -45.28
CA ASN A 732 7.89 -20.17 -44.81
C ASN A 732 9.31 -20.18 -45.41
N SER A 733 9.46 -19.83 -46.69
CA SER A 733 10.77 -19.74 -47.36
C SER A 733 11.65 -18.64 -46.74
N GLY A 734 11.08 -17.47 -46.47
CA GLY A 734 11.76 -16.32 -45.88
C GLY A 734 12.12 -16.47 -44.40
N PHE A 735 11.61 -17.50 -43.73
CA PHE A 735 11.98 -17.85 -42.35
C PHE A 735 12.65 -19.22 -42.23
N SER A 736 13.03 -19.82 -43.37
CA SER A 736 13.80 -21.06 -43.38
C SER A 736 15.19 -20.83 -42.79
N ALA A 737 15.74 -21.85 -42.11
CA ALA A 737 17.04 -21.73 -41.46
C ALA A 737 18.17 -21.34 -42.44
N GLY A 738 18.13 -21.88 -43.67
CA GLY A 738 19.11 -21.55 -44.71
C GLY A 738 19.04 -20.08 -45.13
N TYR A 739 17.84 -19.54 -45.33
CA TYR A 739 17.67 -18.13 -45.70
C TYR A 739 18.06 -17.19 -44.56
N ILE A 740 17.58 -17.46 -43.34
CA ILE A 740 17.91 -16.64 -42.17
C ILE A 740 19.42 -16.60 -41.91
N LEU A 741 20.14 -17.70 -42.14
CA LEU A 741 21.60 -17.71 -42.03
C LEU A 741 22.28 -16.79 -43.06
N GLN A 742 21.73 -16.65 -44.27
CA GLN A 742 22.22 -15.70 -45.28
C GLN A 742 22.02 -14.23 -44.86
N GLN A 743 21.07 -13.96 -43.96
CA GLN A 743 20.80 -12.63 -43.43
C GLN A 743 21.76 -12.22 -42.29
N THR A 744 22.67 -13.10 -41.86
CA THR A 744 23.64 -12.85 -40.78
C THR A 744 24.43 -11.53 -40.96
N PRO A 745 24.92 -11.16 -42.16
CA PRO A 745 25.62 -9.88 -42.34
C PRO A 745 24.79 -8.67 -41.90
N HIS A 746 23.48 -8.63 -42.20
CA HIS A 746 22.60 -7.55 -41.77
C HIS A 746 22.41 -7.52 -40.25
N VAL A 747 22.29 -8.69 -39.61
CA VAL A 747 22.23 -8.78 -38.14
C VAL A 747 23.52 -8.24 -37.52
N VAL A 748 24.68 -8.60 -38.07
CA VAL A 748 25.99 -8.12 -37.62
C VAL A 748 26.14 -6.61 -37.79
N ASP A 749 25.67 -6.06 -38.92
CA ASP A 749 25.73 -4.61 -39.18
C ASP A 749 24.91 -3.78 -38.17
N GLU A 750 23.78 -4.30 -37.71
CA GLU A 750 23.00 -3.65 -36.63
C GLU A 750 23.62 -3.90 -35.25
N ALA A 751 24.22 -5.07 -35.04
CA ALA A 751 24.86 -5.44 -33.77
C ALA A 751 26.13 -4.63 -33.51
N GLU A 752 26.88 -4.24 -34.54
CA GLU A 752 28.02 -3.32 -34.39
C GLU A 752 27.56 -1.96 -33.86
N VAL A 753 26.45 -1.42 -34.38
CA VAL A 753 25.87 -0.15 -33.88
C VAL A 753 25.46 -0.30 -32.43
N TYR A 754 24.85 -1.43 -32.06
CA TYR A 754 24.44 -1.72 -30.70
C TYR A 754 25.64 -1.81 -29.74
N VAL A 755 26.69 -2.54 -30.13
CA VAL A 755 27.94 -2.60 -29.36
C VAL A 755 28.55 -1.21 -29.19
N ASP A 756 28.54 -0.37 -30.23
CA ASP A 756 29.04 1.00 -30.12
C ASP A 756 28.23 1.87 -29.15
N VAL A 757 26.90 1.73 -29.12
CA VAL A 757 26.05 2.39 -28.11
C VAL A 757 26.42 1.93 -26.71
N LEU A 758 26.64 0.62 -26.51
CA LEU A 758 27.06 0.08 -25.21
C LEU A 758 28.48 0.52 -24.83
N ARG A 759 29.41 0.63 -25.79
CA ARG A 759 30.77 1.19 -25.56
C ARG A 759 30.70 2.64 -25.09
N GLU A 760 29.79 3.44 -25.64
CA GLU A 760 29.60 4.82 -25.20
C GLU A 760 29.10 4.89 -23.76
N HIS A 761 28.12 4.05 -23.39
CA HIS A 761 27.68 3.93 -22.00
C HIS A 761 28.80 3.40 -21.08
N ALA A 762 29.64 2.48 -21.57
CA ALA A 762 30.79 1.99 -20.82
C ALA A 762 31.82 3.10 -20.53
N ARG A 763 32.11 3.96 -21.53
CA ARG A 763 33.00 5.12 -21.36
C ARG A 763 32.41 6.18 -20.42
N LYS A 764 31.10 6.41 -20.49
CA LYS A 764 30.39 7.34 -19.60
C LYS A 764 30.30 6.81 -18.18
N GLY A 765 30.19 5.49 -18.02
CA GLY A 765 29.88 4.85 -16.76
C GLY A 765 28.58 5.41 -16.18
N ASP A 766 27.53 5.55 -17.00
CA ASP A 766 26.19 6.00 -16.61
C ASP A 766 25.21 4.82 -16.42
N MET A 767 24.12 5.06 -15.67
CA MET A 767 23.04 4.10 -15.49
C MET A 767 21.98 4.35 -16.57
N PHE A 768 21.54 3.31 -17.28
CA PHE A 768 20.55 3.42 -18.35
C PHE A 768 19.64 2.17 -18.43
N SER A 769 18.52 2.31 -19.15
CA SER A 769 17.57 1.22 -19.43
C SER A 769 18.11 0.34 -20.57
N LEU A 770 18.57 -0.87 -20.24
CA LEU A 770 19.06 -1.81 -21.25
C LEU A 770 17.93 -2.23 -22.20
N ASP A 771 16.74 -2.41 -21.64
CA ASP A 771 15.56 -2.83 -22.40
C ASP A 771 15.22 -1.84 -23.50
N ASP A 772 15.26 -0.53 -23.20
CA ASP A 772 14.95 0.51 -24.19
C ASP A 772 15.96 0.53 -25.35
N VAL A 773 17.26 0.43 -25.05
CA VAL A 773 18.32 0.41 -26.06
C VAL A 773 18.21 -0.85 -26.92
N THR A 774 18.00 -2.00 -26.28
CA THR A 774 17.87 -3.29 -26.96
C THR A 774 16.65 -3.33 -27.88
N CYS A 775 15.53 -2.72 -27.49
CA CYS A 775 14.33 -2.64 -28.33
C CYS A 775 14.54 -1.84 -29.63
N TRP A 776 15.39 -0.81 -29.64
CA TRP A 776 15.74 -0.09 -30.88
C TRP A 776 16.63 -0.94 -31.77
N TYR A 777 17.58 -1.67 -31.17
CA TYR A 777 18.46 -2.59 -31.87
C TYR A 777 17.69 -3.72 -32.57
N THR A 778 16.82 -4.42 -31.86
CA THR A 778 16.03 -5.52 -32.46
C THR A 778 15.01 -5.03 -33.47
N MET A 779 14.53 -3.78 -33.35
CA MET A 779 13.68 -3.12 -34.35
C MET A 779 14.42 -2.91 -35.67
N ASP A 780 15.67 -2.47 -35.61
CA ASP A 780 16.49 -2.28 -36.81
C ASP A 780 16.78 -3.61 -37.51
N ILE A 781 17.07 -4.69 -36.75
CA ILE A 781 17.26 -6.03 -37.32
C ILE A 781 16.01 -6.51 -38.05
N ILE A 782 14.86 -6.48 -37.39
CA ILE A 782 13.64 -6.99 -38.01
C ILE A 782 13.24 -6.11 -39.21
N GLY A 783 13.50 -4.79 -39.15
CA GLY A 783 13.35 -3.89 -40.29
C GLY A 783 14.24 -4.27 -41.48
N ALA A 784 15.52 -4.53 -41.23
CA ALA A 784 16.45 -4.96 -42.27
C ALA A 784 16.02 -6.31 -42.88
N VAL A 785 15.72 -7.32 -42.07
CA VAL A 785 15.41 -8.66 -42.56
C VAL A 785 14.03 -8.74 -43.24
N THR A 786 13.04 -7.98 -42.75
CA THR A 786 11.67 -8.04 -43.31
C THR A 786 11.44 -7.08 -44.46
N LEU A 787 12.00 -5.87 -44.40
CA LEU A 787 11.77 -4.79 -45.36
C LEU A 787 12.97 -4.50 -46.28
N ASP A 788 14.14 -5.08 -46.01
CA ASP A 788 15.42 -4.70 -46.63
C ASP A 788 15.70 -3.19 -46.47
N SER A 789 15.37 -2.64 -45.30
CA SER A 789 15.45 -1.21 -44.99
C SER A 789 16.16 -1.01 -43.64
N ARG A 790 17.32 -0.31 -43.64
CA ARG A 790 18.01 0.07 -42.40
C ARG A 790 17.27 1.25 -41.76
N LEU A 791 16.54 0.96 -40.68
CA LEU A 791 15.73 1.97 -39.99
C LEU A 791 16.60 2.97 -39.21
N GLN A 792 17.78 2.55 -38.77
CA GLN A 792 18.75 3.35 -37.99
C GLN A 792 18.15 3.90 -36.68
N SER A 793 17.13 3.24 -36.13
CA SER A 793 16.39 3.69 -34.96
C SER A 793 17.21 3.69 -33.67
N GLN A 794 18.33 2.97 -33.65
CA GLN A 794 19.30 2.99 -32.54
C GLN A 794 19.94 4.36 -32.30
N ARG A 795 20.10 5.18 -33.34
CA ARG A 795 20.85 6.45 -33.27
C ARG A 795 20.02 7.67 -33.65
N GLN A 796 18.94 7.48 -34.41
CA GLN A 796 18.13 8.57 -34.95
C GLN A 796 16.64 8.23 -34.92
N HIS A 797 15.82 9.27 -35.07
CA HIS A 797 14.38 9.09 -35.15
C HIS A 797 13.97 8.41 -36.46
N ASN A 798 13.30 7.26 -36.36
CA ASN A 798 12.65 6.60 -37.49
C ASN A 798 11.11 6.60 -37.28
N PRO A 799 10.30 7.08 -38.26
CA PRO A 799 8.85 7.15 -38.12
C PRO A 799 8.16 5.80 -37.88
N LEU A 800 8.59 4.75 -38.59
CA LEU A 800 8.02 3.41 -38.48
C LEU A 800 8.32 2.79 -37.10
N ALA A 801 9.59 2.80 -36.71
CA ALA A 801 10.02 2.27 -35.41
C ALA A 801 9.36 3.02 -34.25
N THR A 802 9.31 4.35 -34.32
CA THR A 802 8.71 5.20 -33.29
C THR A 802 7.20 4.98 -33.21
N ALA A 803 6.50 4.92 -34.36
CA ALA A 803 5.07 4.66 -34.39
C ALA A 803 4.72 3.29 -33.82
N MET A 804 5.51 2.25 -34.11
CA MET A 804 5.32 0.91 -33.55
C MET A 804 5.51 0.90 -32.03
N ARG A 805 6.65 1.41 -31.53
CA ARG A 805 6.91 1.45 -30.08
C ARG A 805 5.90 2.33 -29.33
N ARG A 806 5.49 3.46 -29.93
CA ARG A 806 4.39 4.29 -29.40
C ARG A 806 3.07 3.52 -29.42
N GLN A 807 2.77 2.76 -30.47
CA GLN A 807 1.55 1.95 -30.53
C GLN A 807 1.49 0.95 -29.38
N ILE A 808 2.59 0.26 -29.08
CA ILE A 808 2.69 -0.71 -27.98
C ILE A 808 2.49 -0.03 -26.63
N ARG A 809 3.16 1.10 -26.38
CA ARG A 809 2.99 1.89 -25.15
C ARG A 809 1.56 2.41 -24.95
N TRP A 810 0.84 2.69 -26.03
CA TRP A 810 -0.56 3.14 -26.03
C TRP A 810 -1.57 1.99 -26.13
N HIS A 811 -1.09 0.75 -26.27
CA HIS A 811 -1.89 -0.45 -26.31
C HIS A 811 -1.94 -1.09 -24.93
N VAL A 812 -3.06 -1.74 -24.62
CA VAL A 812 -3.48 -1.98 -23.24
C VAL A 812 -3.48 -3.48 -22.97
N LEU A 813 -2.31 -4.06 -22.69
CA LEU A 813 -2.21 -5.48 -22.33
C LEU A 813 -2.61 -5.73 -20.87
N ASP A 814 -1.97 -5.04 -19.94
CA ASP A 814 -2.18 -5.21 -18.50
C ASP A 814 -3.41 -4.49 -17.93
N ASN A 815 -4.11 -3.74 -18.77
CA ASN A 815 -5.13 -2.79 -18.33
C ASN A 815 -6.45 -2.91 -19.12
N GLU A 816 -6.72 -4.02 -19.82
CA GLU A 816 -8.01 -4.21 -20.52
C GLU A 816 -9.21 -4.13 -19.55
N TRP A 817 -8.93 -4.41 -18.26
CA TRP A 817 -9.84 -4.29 -17.12
C TRP A 817 -9.96 -2.86 -16.57
N ASN A 818 -9.08 -1.94 -16.98
CA ASN A 818 -9.13 -0.53 -16.64
C ASN A 818 -9.94 0.22 -17.70
N LEU A 819 -11.23 0.36 -17.40
CA LEU A 819 -12.21 1.04 -18.25
C LEU A 819 -11.76 2.43 -18.72
N PHE A 820 -10.93 3.15 -17.96
CA PHE A 820 -10.46 4.50 -18.33
C PHE A 820 -9.36 4.48 -19.40
N ILE A 821 -8.47 3.49 -19.40
CA ILE A 821 -7.48 3.33 -20.47
C ILE A 821 -8.16 2.73 -21.71
N ARG A 822 -9.11 1.81 -21.50
CA ARG A 822 -9.95 1.25 -22.57
C ARG A 822 -10.79 2.32 -23.28
N TRP A 823 -11.28 3.32 -22.55
CA TRP A 823 -12.10 4.42 -23.07
C TRP A 823 -11.36 5.75 -23.22
N ASN A 824 -10.03 5.76 -23.16
CA ASN A 824 -9.25 6.98 -23.39
C ASN A 824 -9.57 7.52 -24.80
N PRO A 825 -10.17 8.72 -24.93
CA PRO A 825 -10.62 9.23 -26.22
C PRO A 825 -9.45 9.55 -27.15
N ALA A 826 -8.26 9.85 -26.61
CA ALA A 826 -7.04 10.04 -27.41
C ALA A 826 -6.52 8.73 -28.00
N ARG A 827 -6.83 7.57 -27.40
CA ARG A 827 -6.30 6.27 -27.82
C ARG A 827 -6.70 5.93 -29.26
N PRO A 828 -7.98 6.00 -29.70
CA PRO A 828 -8.35 5.83 -31.10
C PRO A 828 -7.59 6.77 -32.05
N PHE A 829 -7.37 8.03 -31.66
CA PHE A 829 -6.63 8.99 -32.50
C PHE A 829 -5.14 8.67 -32.60
N VAL A 830 -4.49 8.31 -31.48
CA VAL A 830 -3.09 7.89 -31.48
C VAL A 830 -2.93 6.60 -32.28
N GLN A 831 -3.83 5.63 -32.08
CA GLN A 831 -3.83 4.39 -32.85
C GLN A 831 -4.05 4.66 -34.34
N TRP A 832 -5.00 5.51 -34.70
CA TRP A 832 -5.22 5.92 -36.09
C TRP A 832 -3.98 6.61 -36.69
N TYR A 833 -3.36 7.53 -35.96
CA TYR A 833 -2.19 8.27 -36.42
C TYR A 833 -0.98 7.36 -36.63
N ASN A 834 -0.68 6.52 -35.63
CA ASN A 834 0.41 5.54 -35.72
C ASN A 834 0.13 4.53 -36.84
N ASN A 835 -1.12 4.04 -36.96
CA ASN A 835 -1.51 3.16 -38.06
C ASN A 835 -1.27 3.84 -39.41
N ARG A 836 -1.70 5.09 -39.57
CA ARG A 836 -1.49 5.85 -40.81
C ARG A 836 0.00 6.04 -41.12
N GLN A 837 0.83 6.32 -40.12
CA GLN A 837 2.28 6.45 -40.31
C GLN A 837 2.93 5.12 -40.70
N MET A 838 2.64 4.05 -39.96
CA MET A 838 3.17 2.72 -40.24
C MET A 838 2.73 2.24 -41.63
N ASP A 839 1.45 2.36 -41.93
CA ASP A 839 0.87 1.94 -43.22
C ASP A 839 1.48 2.75 -44.37
N ALA A 840 1.64 4.07 -44.23
CA ALA A 840 2.25 4.91 -45.27
C ALA A 840 3.72 4.57 -45.50
N TYR A 841 4.49 4.37 -44.43
CA TYR A 841 5.91 4.01 -44.53
C TYR A 841 6.08 2.65 -45.21
N ILE A 842 5.38 1.64 -44.71
CA ILE A 842 5.45 0.27 -45.25
C ILE A 842 4.92 0.23 -46.69
N ALA A 843 3.84 0.95 -47.00
CA ALA A 843 3.31 1.08 -48.34
C ALA A 843 4.33 1.67 -49.33
N SER A 844 5.09 2.69 -48.90
CA SER A 844 6.14 3.29 -49.71
C SER A 844 7.29 2.31 -49.96
N GLU A 845 7.67 1.55 -48.93
CA GLU A 845 8.71 0.54 -49.04
C GLU A 845 8.28 -0.60 -49.99
N LEU A 846 7.02 -1.04 -49.90
CA LEU A 846 6.44 -2.03 -50.82
C LEU A 846 6.43 -1.55 -52.27
N ASP A 847 6.09 -0.29 -52.53
CA ASP A 847 6.13 0.26 -53.89
C ASP A 847 7.55 0.30 -54.45
N LYS A 848 8.54 0.66 -53.61
CA LYS A 848 9.95 0.63 -53.96
C LYS A 848 10.38 -0.79 -54.33
N ARG A 849 10.00 -1.81 -53.54
CA ARG A 849 10.37 -3.20 -53.82
C ARG A 849 9.68 -3.77 -55.04
N TYR A 850 8.45 -3.34 -55.29
CA TYR A 850 7.77 -3.68 -56.54
C TYR A 850 8.43 -3.02 -57.76
N ALA A 851 8.93 -1.79 -57.63
CA ALA A 851 9.68 -1.13 -58.71
C ALA A 851 11.00 -1.87 -59.01
N GLU A 852 11.78 -2.20 -57.98
CA GLU A 852 13.02 -2.98 -58.09
C GLU A 852 12.76 -4.37 -58.72
N TRP A 853 11.71 -5.06 -58.26
CA TRP A 853 11.30 -6.36 -58.80
C TRP A 853 10.93 -6.31 -60.30
N LYS A 854 10.31 -5.21 -60.77
CA LYS A 854 9.98 -5.04 -62.18
C LYS A 854 11.21 -4.85 -63.06
N GLU A 855 12.27 -4.24 -62.53
CA GLU A 855 13.52 -3.99 -63.25
C GLU A 855 14.35 -5.27 -63.36
N ASP A 856 14.37 -6.10 -62.31
CA ASP A 856 15.10 -7.37 -62.30
C ASP A 856 14.41 -8.44 -61.45
N GLU A 857 13.81 -9.43 -62.12
CA GLU A 857 13.11 -10.55 -61.47
C GLU A 857 14.06 -11.53 -60.76
N SER A 858 15.36 -11.50 -61.06
CA SER A 858 16.34 -12.42 -60.47
C SER A 858 16.85 -11.94 -59.11
N THR A 859 16.97 -10.62 -58.90
CA THR A 859 17.35 -10.00 -57.61
C THR A 859 16.25 -10.07 -56.55
N ALA A 860 15.01 -10.27 -56.98
CA ALA A 860 13.81 -10.47 -56.15
C ALA A 860 13.90 -11.61 -55.12
N SER A 861 14.72 -12.63 -55.35
CA SER A 861 14.67 -13.86 -54.57
C SER A 861 15.58 -13.90 -53.34
N SER A 862 16.40 -12.86 -53.10
CA SER A 862 17.51 -12.96 -52.13
C SER A 862 17.56 -11.92 -51.01
N ARG A 863 16.81 -10.80 -51.08
CA ARG A 863 17.07 -9.65 -50.19
C ARG A 863 16.30 -9.61 -48.88
N SER A 864 14.98 -9.74 -48.91
CA SER A 864 14.18 -9.77 -47.67
C SER A 864 12.95 -10.65 -47.77
N ILE A 865 12.35 -10.91 -46.60
CA ILE A 865 11.14 -11.73 -46.45
C ILE A 865 9.99 -11.19 -47.29
N ILE A 866 9.87 -9.86 -47.43
CA ILE A 866 8.81 -9.28 -48.26
C ILE A 866 9.02 -9.50 -49.76
N HIS A 867 10.26 -9.51 -50.24
CA HIS A 867 10.53 -9.79 -51.65
C HIS A 867 10.16 -11.23 -52.00
N LEU A 868 10.43 -12.18 -51.09
CA LEU A 868 10.03 -13.57 -51.25
C LEU A 868 8.50 -13.72 -51.29
N ALA A 869 7.78 -13.02 -50.42
CA ALA A 869 6.32 -13.02 -50.43
C ALA A 869 5.74 -12.35 -51.69
N LEU A 870 6.36 -11.27 -52.16
CA LEU A 870 6.00 -10.58 -53.40
C LEU A 870 6.20 -11.51 -54.61
N ALA A 871 7.37 -12.14 -54.72
CA ALA A 871 7.67 -13.09 -55.80
C ALA A 871 6.70 -14.29 -55.79
N GLY A 872 6.42 -14.84 -54.61
CA GLY A 872 5.44 -15.93 -54.46
C GLY A 872 4.03 -15.53 -54.88
N HIS A 873 3.61 -14.29 -54.59
CA HIS A 873 2.32 -13.78 -55.05
C HIS A 873 2.29 -13.54 -56.57
N MET A 874 3.33 -12.95 -57.13
CA MET A 874 3.40 -12.68 -58.57
C MET A 874 3.46 -13.95 -59.41
N ALA A 875 4.08 -15.02 -58.91
CA ALA A 875 4.08 -16.33 -59.56
C ALA A 875 2.66 -16.91 -59.75
N THR A 876 1.66 -16.43 -59.01
CA THR A 876 0.26 -16.83 -59.15
C THR A 876 -0.54 -15.98 -60.14
N GLN A 877 0.00 -14.85 -60.61
CA GLN A 877 -0.66 -13.95 -61.56
C GLN A 877 -0.13 -14.21 -62.99
N THR A 878 -1.02 -14.48 -63.95
CA THR A 878 -0.68 -14.82 -65.35
C THR A 878 -0.86 -13.66 -66.34
N THR A 879 -1.03 -12.42 -65.87
CA THR A 879 -1.36 -11.26 -66.72
C THR A 879 -0.13 -10.57 -67.34
N HIS A 880 -0.12 -10.47 -68.67
CA HIS A 880 0.85 -9.67 -69.45
C HIS A 880 0.11 -8.64 -70.33
N PRO A 881 0.53 -7.36 -70.40
CA PRO A 881 1.67 -6.75 -69.70
C PRO A 881 1.41 -6.55 -68.20
N ARG A 882 2.50 -6.49 -67.43
CA ARG A 882 2.44 -6.38 -65.96
C ARG A 882 1.77 -5.08 -65.52
N PRO A 883 0.99 -5.08 -64.43
CA PRO A 883 0.32 -3.89 -63.97
C PRO A 883 1.33 -2.81 -63.53
N PRO A 884 1.08 -1.53 -63.86
CA PRO A 884 2.02 -0.45 -63.57
C PRO A 884 2.22 -0.21 -62.06
N ARG A 885 1.22 -0.56 -61.25
CA ARG A 885 1.21 -0.44 -59.79
C ARG A 885 0.94 -1.80 -59.14
N LEU A 886 1.45 -1.98 -57.93
CA LEU A 886 1.21 -3.17 -57.12
C LEU A 886 -0.28 -3.29 -56.79
N ASP A 887 -0.80 -4.52 -56.80
CA ASP A 887 -2.19 -4.80 -56.43
C ASP A 887 -2.51 -4.25 -55.03
N ALA A 888 -3.60 -3.48 -54.94
CA ALA A 888 -3.97 -2.77 -53.72
C ALA A 888 -4.36 -3.74 -52.59
N ALA A 889 -4.97 -4.88 -52.92
CA ALA A 889 -5.36 -5.88 -51.94
C ALA A 889 -4.13 -6.59 -51.36
N PHE A 890 -3.21 -7.04 -52.21
CA PHE A 890 -1.93 -7.60 -51.78
C PHE A 890 -1.13 -6.60 -50.94
N LYS A 891 -1.04 -5.34 -51.38
CA LYS A 891 -0.31 -4.30 -50.66
C LYS A 891 -0.86 -4.08 -49.24
N ARG A 892 -2.19 -4.01 -49.09
CA ARG A 892 -2.85 -3.91 -47.78
C ARG A 892 -2.57 -5.14 -46.92
N TRP A 893 -2.69 -6.34 -47.50
CA TRP A 893 -2.42 -7.60 -46.79
C TRP A 893 -0.96 -7.68 -46.31
N ALA A 894 0.00 -7.40 -47.20
CA ALA A 894 1.43 -7.44 -46.91
C ALA A 894 1.80 -6.44 -45.79
N THR A 895 1.21 -5.24 -45.83
CA THR A 895 1.40 -4.22 -44.80
C THR A 895 1.03 -4.74 -43.41
N VAL A 896 -0.10 -5.44 -43.27
CA VAL A 896 -0.52 -6.06 -41.99
C VAL A 896 0.49 -7.11 -41.53
N GLN A 897 0.98 -7.99 -42.42
CA GLN A 897 1.93 -9.03 -42.02
C GLN A 897 3.29 -8.46 -41.62
N ILE A 898 3.77 -7.42 -42.32
CA ILE A 898 5.00 -6.72 -41.96
C ILE A 898 4.87 -6.09 -40.57
N ARG A 899 3.76 -5.41 -40.27
CA ARG A 899 3.51 -4.86 -38.93
C ARG A 899 3.55 -5.94 -37.86
N LEU A 900 2.98 -7.12 -38.15
CA LEU A 900 3.06 -8.27 -37.26
C LEU A 900 4.50 -8.74 -37.03
N PHE A 901 5.30 -8.84 -38.09
CA PHE A 901 6.70 -9.26 -37.95
C PHE A 901 7.53 -8.24 -37.17
N LEU A 902 7.37 -6.95 -37.46
CA LEU A 902 8.01 -5.88 -36.71
C LEU A 902 7.65 -5.98 -35.22
N PHE A 903 6.36 -6.07 -34.88
CA PHE A 903 5.90 -6.21 -33.50
C PHE A 903 6.48 -7.46 -32.83
N ALA A 904 6.25 -8.64 -33.39
CA ALA A 904 6.65 -9.90 -32.75
C ALA A 904 8.19 -10.07 -32.69
N GLY A 905 8.91 -9.59 -33.71
CA GLY A 905 10.34 -9.79 -33.86
C GLY A 905 11.21 -8.90 -32.98
N HIS A 906 10.81 -7.64 -32.74
CA HIS A 906 11.64 -6.73 -31.93
C HIS A 906 11.46 -6.95 -30.41
N ASP A 907 10.20 -6.97 -29.96
CA ASP A 907 9.82 -6.84 -28.55
C ASP A 907 10.18 -8.10 -27.74
N SER A 908 9.90 -9.28 -28.30
CA SER A 908 10.19 -10.55 -27.62
C SER A 908 11.69 -10.89 -27.60
N THR A 909 12.41 -10.51 -28.65
CA THR A 909 13.85 -10.74 -28.77
C THR A 909 14.65 -9.82 -27.85
N SER A 910 14.25 -8.55 -27.69
CA SER A 910 14.92 -7.61 -26.79
C SER A 910 14.81 -8.04 -25.33
N SER A 911 13.63 -8.48 -24.89
CA SER A 911 13.43 -9.05 -23.56
C SER A 911 14.33 -10.27 -23.33
N THR A 912 14.41 -11.17 -24.32
CA THR A 912 15.27 -12.36 -24.23
C THR A 912 16.75 -12.01 -24.05
N ILE A 913 17.24 -11.02 -24.81
CA ILE A 913 18.62 -10.53 -24.69
C ILE A 913 18.89 -9.98 -23.28
N CYS A 914 17.97 -9.17 -22.72
CA CYS A 914 18.10 -8.63 -21.36
C CYS A 914 18.19 -9.75 -20.32
N TYR A 915 17.33 -10.77 -20.40
CA TYR A 915 17.38 -11.90 -19.47
C TYR A 915 18.59 -12.80 -19.65
N CYS A 916 19.16 -12.91 -20.85
CA CYS A 916 20.45 -13.56 -21.04
C CYS A 916 21.55 -12.83 -20.26
N PHE A 917 21.62 -11.50 -20.34
CA PHE A 917 22.58 -10.71 -19.57
C PHE A 917 22.36 -10.83 -18.07
N HIS A 918 21.11 -10.70 -17.61
CA HIS A 918 20.74 -10.88 -16.20
C HIS A 918 21.22 -12.20 -15.62
N LEU A 919 20.95 -13.30 -16.33
CA LEU A 919 21.30 -14.64 -15.89
C LEU A 919 22.81 -14.88 -15.95
N LEU A 920 23.49 -14.43 -17.01
CA LEU A 920 24.95 -14.59 -17.13
C LEU A 920 25.72 -13.79 -16.08
N GLN A 921 25.28 -12.57 -15.75
CA GLN A 921 25.85 -11.78 -14.66
C GLN A 921 25.74 -12.52 -13.32
N SER A 922 24.59 -13.14 -13.07
CA SER A 922 24.29 -13.85 -11.82
C SER A 922 24.98 -15.21 -11.74
N HIS A 923 25.51 -15.73 -12.85
CA HIS A 923 26.13 -17.06 -12.94
C HIS A 923 27.51 -16.99 -13.63
N PRO A 924 28.56 -16.50 -12.94
CA PRO A 924 29.89 -16.33 -13.51
C PRO A 924 30.50 -17.60 -14.11
N ALA A 925 30.17 -18.79 -13.57
CA ALA A 925 30.64 -20.06 -14.10
C ALA A 925 30.05 -20.36 -15.50
N ALA A 926 28.77 -20.06 -15.73
CA ALA A 926 28.14 -20.21 -17.03
C ALA A 926 28.72 -19.18 -18.03
N LEU A 927 28.93 -17.94 -17.58
CA LEU A 927 29.61 -16.91 -18.39
C LEU A 927 31.02 -17.34 -18.78
N ALA A 928 31.81 -17.92 -17.88
CA ALA A 928 33.15 -18.41 -18.18
C ALA A 928 33.14 -19.53 -19.24
N LYS A 929 32.22 -20.48 -19.16
CA LYS A 929 32.05 -21.54 -20.17
C LYS A 929 31.64 -20.98 -21.53
N LEU A 930 30.73 -20.02 -21.55
CA LEU A 930 30.29 -19.33 -22.77
C LEU A 930 31.45 -18.55 -23.41
N LEU A 931 32.25 -17.82 -22.62
CA LEU A 931 33.44 -17.12 -23.11
C LEU A 931 34.52 -18.07 -23.64
N ALA A 932 34.72 -19.22 -23.00
CA ALA A 932 35.63 -20.25 -23.47
C ALA A 932 35.19 -20.81 -24.83
N GLU A 933 33.90 -21.10 -25.00
CA GLU A 933 33.32 -21.51 -26.28
C GLU A 933 33.52 -20.43 -27.34
N HIS A 934 33.22 -19.17 -27.03
CA HIS A 934 33.39 -18.06 -27.97
C HIS A 934 34.84 -17.89 -28.40
N THR A 935 35.77 -18.00 -27.45
CA THR A 935 37.22 -17.91 -27.72
C THR A 935 37.69 -19.05 -28.61
N ALA A 936 37.17 -20.27 -28.41
CA ALA A 936 37.51 -21.42 -29.23
C ALA A 936 37.01 -21.29 -30.68
N VAL A 937 35.85 -20.68 -30.89
CA VAL A 937 35.22 -20.55 -32.23
C VAL A 937 35.71 -19.32 -33.00
N PHE A 938 35.88 -18.19 -32.32
CA PHE A 938 36.16 -16.90 -32.96
C PHE A 938 37.57 -16.37 -32.69
N GLY A 939 38.37 -17.07 -31.89
CA GLY A 939 39.71 -16.65 -31.46
C GLY A 939 39.71 -15.75 -30.22
N ALA A 940 40.90 -15.34 -29.78
CA ALA A 940 41.05 -14.53 -28.57
C ALA A 940 40.66 -13.05 -28.75
N ASP A 941 40.80 -12.50 -29.96
CA ASP A 941 40.53 -11.09 -30.26
C ASP A 941 39.03 -10.87 -30.56
N PRO A 942 38.28 -10.12 -29.72
CA PRO A 942 36.87 -9.84 -29.95
C PRO A 942 36.61 -8.96 -31.18
N SER A 943 37.59 -8.14 -31.62
CA SER A 943 37.42 -7.21 -32.74
C SER A 943 37.26 -7.93 -34.10
N LEU A 944 37.72 -9.17 -34.20
CA LEU A 944 37.61 -9.98 -35.42
C LEU A 944 36.22 -10.61 -35.61
N THR A 945 35.43 -10.71 -34.54
CA THR A 945 34.12 -11.39 -34.53
C THR A 945 33.18 -10.94 -35.64
N PRO A 946 32.97 -9.63 -35.88
CA PRO A 946 32.04 -9.18 -36.92
C PRO A 946 32.50 -9.60 -38.32
N SER A 947 33.80 -9.50 -38.61
CA SER A 947 34.37 -9.91 -39.91
C SER A 947 34.25 -11.42 -40.15
N LEU A 948 34.44 -12.23 -39.10
CA LEU A 948 34.28 -13.68 -39.15
C LEU A 948 32.82 -14.08 -39.35
N LEU A 949 31.88 -13.44 -38.66
CA LEU A 949 30.45 -13.73 -38.80
C LEU A 949 29.92 -13.34 -40.18
N ARG A 950 30.41 -12.27 -40.80
CA ARG A 950 30.05 -11.89 -42.18
C ARG A 950 30.58 -12.88 -43.22
N SER A 951 31.84 -13.29 -43.07
CA SER A 951 32.51 -14.18 -44.04
C SER A 951 32.12 -15.64 -43.88
N ASN A 952 31.81 -16.08 -42.65
CA ASN A 952 31.41 -17.46 -42.35
C ASN A 952 30.31 -17.54 -41.28
N PRO A 953 29.04 -17.27 -41.65
CA PRO A 953 27.89 -17.39 -40.75
C PRO A 953 27.74 -18.76 -40.07
N HIS A 954 28.23 -19.84 -40.69
CA HIS A 954 28.11 -21.20 -40.16
C HIS A 954 28.82 -21.40 -38.81
N LEU A 955 29.75 -20.51 -38.43
CA LEU A 955 30.40 -20.53 -37.11
C LEU A 955 29.40 -20.51 -35.95
N LEU A 956 28.22 -19.90 -36.13
CA LEU A 956 27.16 -19.84 -35.12
C LEU A 956 26.52 -21.20 -34.78
N ASN A 957 26.71 -22.20 -35.65
CA ASN A 957 26.31 -23.58 -35.39
C ASN A 957 27.27 -24.29 -34.41
N ASN A 958 28.49 -23.77 -34.25
CA ASN A 958 29.50 -24.30 -33.34
C ASN A 958 29.43 -23.68 -31.94
N LEU A 959 28.27 -23.13 -31.56
CA LEU A 959 28.02 -22.53 -30.25
C LEU A 959 26.95 -23.30 -29.43
N PRO A 960 27.14 -24.60 -29.13
CA PRO A 960 26.16 -25.40 -28.40
C PRO A 960 25.86 -24.88 -26.99
N TYR A 961 26.87 -24.43 -26.23
CA TYR A 961 26.71 -23.88 -24.88
C TYR A 961 25.99 -22.52 -24.90
N THR A 962 26.34 -21.64 -25.83
CA THR A 962 25.60 -20.38 -26.03
C THR A 962 24.14 -20.66 -26.38
N THR A 963 23.88 -21.66 -27.23
CA THR A 963 22.50 -22.09 -27.54
C THR A 963 21.79 -22.59 -26.29
N ALA A 964 22.48 -23.34 -25.45
CA ALA A 964 21.96 -23.84 -24.18
C ALA A 964 21.60 -22.72 -23.20
N VAL A 965 22.46 -21.70 -23.07
CA VAL A 965 22.20 -20.49 -22.29
C VAL A 965 20.92 -19.80 -22.76
N ILE A 966 20.78 -19.56 -24.07
CA ILE A 966 19.58 -18.90 -24.62
C ILE A 966 18.31 -19.71 -24.34
N LYS A 967 18.36 -21.03 -24.55
CA LYS A 967 17.22 -21.91 -24.30
C LYS A 967 16.81 -21.92 -22.83
N GLU A 968 17.78 -21.91 -21.91
CA GLU A 968 17.52 -21.87 -20.47
C GLU A 968 17.00 -20.50 -20.00
N SER A 969 17.52 -19.40 -20.56
CA SER A 969 16.97 -18.05 -20.32
C SER A 969 15.51 -17.96 -20.75
N LEU A 970 15.18 -18.45 -21.95
CA LEU A 970 13.79 -18.54 -22.44
C LEU A 970 12.92 -19.50 -21.64
N ARG A 971 13.52 -20.49 -20.95
CA ARG A 971 12.80 -21.41 -20.06
C ARG A 971 12.31 -20.68 -18.81
N LEU A 972 13.20 -19.91 -18.18
CA LEU A 972 12.92 -19.18 -16.95
C LEU A 972 12.10 -17.91 -17.17
N PHE A 973 12.33 -17.21 -18.28
CA PHE A 973 11.69 -15.93 -18.61
C PHE A 973 11.13 -15.96 -20.05
N PRO A 974 10.08 -16.76 -20.33
CA PRO A 974 9.48 -16.79 -21.64
C PRO A 974 8.83 -15.43 -21.96
N PRO A 975 9.10 -14.83 -23.13
CA PRO A 975 8.62 -13.48 -23.46
C PRO A 975 7.12 -13.42 -23.80
N ALA A 976 6.47 -14.57 -23.98
CA ALA A 976 5.07 -14.67 -24.40
C ALA A 976 4.38 -15.92 -23.81
N SER A 977 3.10 -16.10 -24.13
CA SER A 977 2.32 -17.30 -23.84
C SER A 977 1.34 -17.58 -24.97
N ALA A 978 0.64 -18.72 -24.94
CA ALA A 978 -0.28 -19.11 -25.99
C ALA A 978 -1.73 -19.20 -25.52
N MET A 979 -2.65 -18.69 -26.33
CA MET A 979 -4.09 -18.83 -26.10
C MET A 979 -4.78 -19.55 -27.26
N ARG A 980 -5.77 -20.40 -26.95
CA ARG A 980 -6.58 -21.23 -27.85
C ARG A 980 -8.07 -21.16 -27.47
N GLY A 981 -8.95 -21.37 -28.44
CA GLY A 981 -10.39 -21.46 -28.21
C GLY A 981 -10.79 -22.92 -28.04
N GLY A 982 -11.50 -23.22 -26.97
CA GLY A 982 -12.04 -24.56 -26.76
C GLY A 982 -13.12 -24.95 -27.76
N ARG A 983 -13.36 -26.25 -27.90
CA ARG A 983 -14.29 -26.80 -28.89
C ARG A 983 -15.24 -27.79 -28.24
N GLU A 984 -16.50 -27.79 -28.69
CA GLU A 984 -17.46 -28.82 -28.29
C GLU A 984 -16.94 -30.23 -28.62
N GLY A 985 -17.23 -31.18 -27.72
CA GLY A 985 -16.78 -32.57 -27.86
C GLY A 985 -15.26 -32.79 -27.67
N VAL A 986 -14.49 -31.75 -27.31
CA VAL A 986 -13.04 -31.88 -27.02
C VAL A 986 -12.79 -31.66 -25.53
N ALA A 987 -12.11 -32.63 -24.92
CA ALA A 987 -11.62 -32.55 -23.55
C ALA A 987 -10.12 -32.85 -23.51
N LEU A 988 -9.38 -32.11 -22.69
CA LEU A 988 -7.98 -32.44 -22.40
C LEU A 988 -7.95 -33.54 -21.34
N THR A 989 -7.04 -34.51 -21.46
CA THR A 989 -6.98 -35.66 -20.54
C THR A 989 -5.64 -35.69 -19.81
N ASP A 990 -5.65 -35.71 -18.48
CA ASP A 990 -4.41 -35.84 -17.70
C ASP A 990 -3.86 -37.28 -17.68
N ALA A 991 -2.68 -37.46 -17.09
CA ALA A 991 -2.07 -38.77 -16.93
C ALA A 991 -2.89 -39.77 -16.07
N ARG A 992 -3.94 -39.33 -15.36
CA ARG A 992 -4.82 -40.17 -14.54
C ARG A 992 -6.12 -40.54 -15.25
N GLY A 993 -6.33 -40.03 -16.47
CA GLY A 993 -7.56 -40.25 -17.24
C GLY A 993 -8.69 -39.28 -16.90
N ASN A 994 -8.43 -38.22 -16.13
CA ASN A 994 -9.43 -37.18 -15.91
C ASN A 994 -9.58 -36.34 -17.17
N ALA A 995 -10.83 -36.16 -17.62
CA ALA A 995 -11.16 -35.36 -18.78
C ALA A 995 -11.62 -33.95 -18.38
N TYR A 996 -11.04 -32.94 -19.03
CA TYR A 996 -11.30 -31.52 -18.82
C TYR A 996 -11.95 -30.92 -20.06
N PRO A 997 -13.28 -30.75 -20.07
CA PRO A 997 -14.01 -30.21 -21.21
C PRO A 997 -13.52 -28.81 -21.58
N THR A 998 -13.29 -28.58 -22.87
CA THR A 998 -12.79 -27.29 -23.36
C THR A 998 -13.91 -26.37 -23.86
N ALA A 999 -15.10 -26.92 -24.13
CA ALA A 999 -16.21 -26.17 -24.71
C ALA A 999 -16.52 -24.87 -23.94
N GLY A 1000 -16.64 -23.76 -24.67
CA GLY A 1000 -16.96 -22.46 -24.09
C GLY A 1000 -15.82 -21.79 -23.31
N THR A 1001 -14.58 -22.30 -23.37
CA THR A 1001 -13.43 -21.72 -22.66
C THR A 1001 -12.37 -21.09 -23.57
N ASN A 1002 -11.74 -20.02 -23.10
CA ASN A 1002 -10.46 -19.52 -23.61
C ASN A 1002 -9.32 -20.27 -22.91
N ILE A 1003 -8.61 -21.12 -23.62
CA ILE A 1003 -7.53 -21.93 -23.07
C ILE A 1003 -6.23 -21.16 -23.12
N TRP A 1004 -5.70 -20.76 -21.97
CA TRP A 1004 -4.41 -20.11 -21.83
C TRP A 1004 -3.34 -21.12 -21.41
N VAL A 1005 -2.44 -21.45 -22.32
CA VAL A 1005 -1.22 -22.18 -22.03
C VAL A 1005 -0.19 -21.20 -21.48
N LEU A 1006 0.01 -21.24 -20.16
CA LEU A 1006 0.92 -20.35 -19.45
C LEU A 1006 2.35 -20.89 -19.52
N HIS A 1007 3.19 -20.31 -20.38
CA HIS A 1007 4.53 -20.84 -20.67
C HIS A 1007 5.42 -20.87 -19.43
N SER A 1008 5.39 -19.84 -18.58
CA SER A 1008 6.22 -19.79 -17.38
C SER A 1008 5.88 -20.91 -16.40
N ALA A 1009 4.59 -21.19 -16.19
CA ALA A 1009 4.13 -22.31 -15.37
C ALA A 1009 4.50 -23.66 -15.99
N VAL A 1010 4.26 -23.87 -17.28
CA VAL A 1010 4.64 -25.13 -17.97
C VAL A 1010 6.15 -25.41 -17.89
N GLN A 1011 6.97 -24.37 -18.01
CA GLN A 1011 8.43 -24.47 -18.09
C GLN A 1011 9.13 -24.50 -16.71
N ARG A 1012 8.40 -24.19 -15.64
CA ARG A 1012 8.87 -24.24 -14.24
C ARG A 1012 8.06 -25.23 -13.39
N ASN A 1013 7.22 -26.05 -14.02
CA ASN A 1013 6.47 -27.07 -13.31
C ASN A 1013 7.41 -28.13 -12.73
N ALA A 1014 7.50 -28.21 -11.40
CA ALA A 1014 8.39 -29.10 -10.66
C ALA A 1014 8.17 -30.59 -10.94
N LYS A 1015 6.98 -30.99 -11.41
CA LYS A 1015 6.69 -32.37 -11.84
C LYS A 1015 7.54 -32.77 -13.05
N TYR A 1016 7.86 -31.83 -13.93
CA TYR A 1016 8.47 -32.09 -15.23
C TYR A 1016 9.90 -31.61 -15.36
N TRP A 1017 10.27 -30.60 -14.58
CA TRP A 1017 11.58 -29.98 -14.63
C TRP A 1017 12.29 -30.16 -13.29
N PRO A 1018 13.35 -30.99 -13.23
CA PRO A 1018 14.19 -31.06 -12.04
C PRO A 1018 14.83 -29.70 -11.76
N GLU A 1019 14.87 -29.24 -10.51
CA GLU A 1019 15.37 -27.90 -10.14
C GLU A 1019 14.75 -26.77 -11.01
N PRO A 1020 13.42 -26.65 -11.04
CA PRO A 1020 12.70 -25.86 -12.04
C PRO A 1020 13.05 -24.37 -12.02
N ASP A 1021 13.46 -23.83 -10.88
CA ASP A 1021 13.78 -22.41 -10.72
C ASP A 1021 15.28 -22.12 -10.96
N ALA A 1022 16.14 -23.14 -11.07
CA ALA A 1022 17.58 -22.97 -11.26
C ALA A 1022 17.95 -22.74 -12.74
N PHE A 1023 18.94 -21.85 -12.98
CA PHE A 1023 19.52 -21.62 -14.30
C PHE A 1023 20.61 -22.66 -14.61
N LEU A 1024 20.23 -23.71 -15.34
CA LEU A 1024 21.14 -24.80 -15.71
C LEU A 1024 21.18 -25.00 -17.24
N PRO A 1025 22.05 -24.28 -17.98
CA PRO A 1025 22.26 -24.51 -19.41
C PRO A 1025 22.58 -25.96 -19.75
N GLU A 1026 23.24 -26.69 -18.85
CA GLU A 1026 23.68 -28.07 -19.04
C GLU A 1026 22.54 -29.04 -19.40
N ARG A 1027 21.28 -28.73 -19.03
CA ARG A 1027 20.08 -29.48 -19.45
C ARG A 1027 19.99 -29.67 -20.97
N TRP A 1028 20.50 -28.72 -21.73
CA TRP A 1028 20.41 -28.73 -23.19
C TRP A 1028 21.56 -29.50 -23.86
N LEU A 1029 22.47 -30.06 -23.07
CA LEU A 1029 23.68 -30.75 -23.53
C LEU A 1029 23.69 -32.24 -23.16
N VAL A 1030 22.74 -32.69 -22.33
CA VAL A 1030 22.59 -34.09 -21.95
C VAL A 1030 21.73 -34.88 -22.94
N GLY A 1031 21.85 -36.21 -22.92
CA GLY A 1031 21.05 -37.11 -23.74
C GLY A 1031 19.68 -37.47 -23.11
N PRO A 1032 18.76 -38.10 -23.86
CA PRO A 1032 17.40 -38.42 -23.40
C PRO A 1032 17.28 -39.30 -22.14
N GLU A 1033 18.33 -40.05 -21.81
CA GLU A 1033 18.40 -40.92 -20.63
C GLU A 1033 18.77 -40.16 -19.35
N ASP A 1034 19.28 -38.93 -19.48
CA ASP A 1034 19.67 -38.11 -18.34
C ASP A 1034 18.43 -37.47 -17.69
N PRO A 1035 18.29 -37.49 -16.35
CA PRO A 1035 17.16 -36.86 -15.67
C PRO A 1035 16.99 -35.37 -15.97
N LEU A 1036 18.08 -34.65 -16.30
CA LEU A 1036 18.04 -33.23 -16.65
C LEU A 1036 17.52 -32.97 -18.06
N TYR A 1037 17.33 -34.02 -18.88
CA TYR A 1037 16.88 -33.88 -20.26
C TYR A 1037 15.49 -33.20 -20.31
N PRO A 1038 15.31 -32.19 -21.19
CA PRO A 1038 14.08 -31.42 -21.25
C PRO A 1038 12.85 -32.31 -21.54
N PRO A 1039 11.74 -32.14 -20.78
CA PRO A 1039 10.52 -32.89 -21.01
C PRO A 1039 9.97 -32.63 -22.42
N LYS A 1040 9.49 -33.70 -23.07
CA LYS A 1040 8.92 -33.61 -24.41
C LYS A 1040 7.74 -32.64 -24.42
N GLY A 1041 7.81 -31.64 -25.31
CA GLY A 1041 6.79 -30.59 -25.41
C GLY A 1041 6.78 -29.58 -24.26
N GLY A 1042 7.74 -29.64 -23.32
CA GLY A 1042 7.81 -28.73 -22.18
C GLY A 1042 8.49 -27.39 -22.49
N TRP A 1043 9.44 -27.33 -23.43
CA TRP A 1043 10.05 -26.08 -23.86
C TRP A 1043 9.21 -25.42 -24.95
N ARG A 1044 8.54 -24.31 -24.60
CA ARG A 1044 7.52 -23.69 -25.44
C ARG A 1044 7.64 -22.17 -25.62
N PRO A 1045 8.80 -21.51 -25.50
CA PRO A 1045 8.85 -20.05 -25.70
C PRO A 1045 8.47 -19.63 -27.13
N PHE A 1046 8.62 -20.54 -28.10
CA PHE A 1046 8.19 -20.37 -29.50
C PHE A 1046 6.91 -21.13 -29.83
N GLU A 1047 6.23 -21.68 -28.82
CA GLU A 1047 5.10 -22.59 -28.93
C GLU A 1047 5.44 -23.90 -29.69
N HIS A 1048 4.54 -24.89 -29.68
CA HIS A 1048 4.71 -26.17 -30.36
C HIS A 1048 3.50 -26.50 -31.25
N GLY A 1049 3.72 -27.27 -32.32
CA GLY A 1049 2.70 -27.65 -33.29
C GLY A 1049 2.66 -26.79 -34.56
N PRO A 1050 1.61 -26.90 -35.40
CA PRO A 1050 1.53 -26.23 -36.71
C PRO A 1050 1.65 -24.70 -36.65
N ARG A 1051 1.32 -24.12 -35.49
CA ARG A 1051 1.32 -22.67 -35.20
C ARG A 1051 2.54 -22.20 -34.42
N ASN A 1052 3.64 -22.95 -34.41
CA ASN A 1052 4.89 -22.50 -33.82
C ASN A 1052 5.39 -21.17 -34.44
N CYS A 1053 6.21 -20.45 -33.70
CA CYS A 1053 6.74 -19.16 -34.11
C CYS A 1053 7.51 -19.29 -35.42
N LEU A 1054 7.13 -18.48 -36.42
CA LEU A 1054 7.80 -18.45 -37.71
C LEU A 1054 9.21 -17.83 -37.59
N GLY A 1055 9.36 -16.83 -36.72
CA GLY A 1055 10.62 -16.12 -36.47
C GLY A 1055 11.60 -16.81 -35.53
N GLN A 1056 11.35 -18.05 -35.09
CA GLN A 1056 12.19 -18.73 -34.10
C GLN A 1056 13.66 -18.77 -34.52
N THR A 1057 13.95 -19.12 -35.77
CA THR A 1057 15.34 -19.21 -36.26
C THR A 1057 16.04 -17.86 -36.24
N LEU A 1058 15.31 -16.78 -36.60
CA LEU A 1058 15.84 -15.42 -36.60
C LEU A 1058 16.11 -14.93 -35.18
N ALA A 1059 15.16 -15.13 -34.25
CA ALA A 1059 15.35 -14.73 -32.85
C ALA A 1059 16.55 -15.46 -32.20
N MET A 1060 16.67 -16.77 -32.43
CA MET A 1060 17.82 -17.55 -31.94
C MET A 1060 19.14 -17.09 -32.58
N LEU A 1061 19.13 -16.73 -33.87
CA LEU A 1061 20.30 -16.19 -34.56
C LEU A 1061 20.72 -14.83 -33.96
N ASP A 1062 19.77 -13.91 -33.81
CA ASP A 1062 19.98 -12.57 -33.28
C ASP A 1062 20.58 -12.62 -31.86
N VAL A 1063 19.97 -13.37 -30.95
CA VAL A 1063 20.48 -13.48 -29.58
C VAL A 1063 21.88 -14.10 -29.56
N LYS A 1064 22.18 -15.10 -30.41
CA LYS A 1064 23.54 -15.67 -30.52
C LYS A 1064 24.56 -14.65 -31.00
N VAL A 1065 24.27 -13.91 -32.07
CA VAL A 1065 25.16 -12.87 -32.61
C VAL A 1065 25.40 -11.80 -31.55
N THR A 1066 24.33 -11.34 -30.90
CA THR A 1066 24.39 -10.35 -29.82
C THR A 1066 25.28 -10.80 -28.67
N LEU A 1067 25.09 -12.03 -28.16
CA LEU A 1067 25.94 -12.57 -27.10
C LEU A 1067 27.39 -12.69 -27.56
N ALA A 1068 27.64 -13.22 -28.77
CA ALA A 1068 28.99 -13.36 -29.33
C ALA A 1068 29.73 -12.03 -29.49
N MET A 1069 29.01 -10.94 -29.77
CA MET A 1069 29.61 -9.62 -29.96
C MET A 1069 29.75 -8.83 -28.66
N VAL A 1070 28.80 -8.94 -27.72
CA VAL A 1070 28.77 -8.12 -26.50
C VAL A 1070 29.60 -8.73 -25.38
N VAL A 1071 29.34 -9.99 -24.99
CA VAL A 1071 29.87 -10.53 -23.72
C VAL A 1071 31.39 -10.69 -23.69
N ARG A 1072 32.01 -10.79 -24.87
CA ARG A 1072 33.46 -10.94 -25.03
C ARG A 1072 34.22 -9.66 -24.72
N GLU A 1073 33.60 -8.51 -24.94
CA GLU A 1073 34.22 -7.19 -24.76
C GLU A 1073 33.66 -6.44 -23.56
N LEU A 1074 32.37 -6.59 -23.28
CA LEU A 1074 31.65 -5.78 -22.30
C LEU A 1074 31.12 -6.65 -21.14
N ASP A 1075 31.08 -6.03 -19.96
CA ASP A 1075 30.42 -6.56 -18.77
C ASP A 1075 29.16 -5.71 -18.50
N VAL A 1076 27.99 -6.32 -18.66
CA VAL A 1076 26.69 -5.68 -18.42
C VAL A 1076 26.22 -6.07 -17.03
N ARG A 1077 26.00 -5.08 -16.16
CA ARG A 1077 25.54 -5.33 -14.78
C ARG A 1077 24.26 -4.57 -14.46
N SER A 1078 23.24 -5.28 -14.00
CA SER A 1078 22.07 -4.66 -13.38
C SER A 1078 22.48 -3.88 -12.12
N VAL A 1079 21.84 -2.74 -11.91
CA VAL A 1079 22.06 -1.85 -10.77
C VAL A 1079 20.74 -1.50 -10.08
N TYR A 1080 19.88 -2.50 -9.91
CA TYR A 1080 18.58 -2.32 -9.25
C TYR A 1080 18.69 -1.72 -7.84
N ASP A 1081 19.74 -2.02 -7.08
CA ASP A 1081 19.96 -1.41 -5.75
C ASP A 1081 20.27 0.09 -5.82
N GLU A 1082 20.94 0.54 -6.88
CA GLU A 1082 21.16 1.97 -7.13
C GLU A 1082 19.88 2.61 -7.63
N TRP A 1083 19.20 1.97 -8.59
CA TRP A 1083 17.90 2.38 -9.08
C TRP A 1083 16.89 2.57 -7.94
N ASP A 1084 16.81 1.61 -7.01
CA ASP A 1084 15.91 1.63 -5.86
C ASP A 1084 16.35 2.66 -4.80
N ARG A 1085 17.65 2.97 -4.69
CA ARG A 1085 18.10 4.09 -3.83
C ARG A 1085 17.73 5.45 -4.42
N VAL A 1086 17.75 5.58 -5.75
CA VAL A 1086 17.44 6.82 -6.46
C VAL A 1086 15.93 7.02 -6.64
N HIS A 1087 15.18 5.94 -6.87
CA HIS A 1087 13.75 5.97 -7.24
C HIS A 1087 12.83 5.24 -6.25
N GLY A 1088 13.36 4.69 -5.15
CA GLY A 1088 12.58 3.95 -4.16
C GLY A 1088 12.03 4.83 -3.04
N THR A 1089 10.70 4.85 -2.89
CA THR A 1089 10.02 5.35 -1.69
C THR A 1089 10.08 4.33 -0.56
N ARG A 1090 10.13 4.79 0.70
CA ARG A 1090 10.24 4.01 1.96
C ARG A 1090 9.20 2.89 2.14
N GLY A 1091 9.32 1.82 1.37
CA GLY A 1091 8.59 0.56 1.45
C GLY A 1091 9.52 -0.62 1.14
N LYS A 1092 9.04 -1.87 1.32
CA LYS A 1092 9.83 -3.06 0.94
C LYS A 1092 10.07 -3.04 -0.58
N VAL A 1093 11.34 -3.20 -0.98
CA VAL A 1093 11.76 -3.42 -2.38
C VAL A 1093 10.85 -4.47 -3.01
N LYS A 1094 10.24 -4.15 -4.16
CA LYS A 1094 9.28 -5.05 -4.81
C LYS A 1094 10.05 -6.15 -5.54
N THR A 1095 9.93 -7.37 -5.03
CA THR A 1095 10.41 -8.58 -5.69
C THR A 1095 9.24 -9.52 -5.97
N VAL A 1096 9.28 -10.27 -7.07
CA VAL A 1096 8.33 -11.36 -7.34
C VAL A 1096 9.11 -12.67 -7.32
N ASN A 1097 8.71 -13.61 -6.47
CA ASN A 1097 9.45 -14.87 -6.25
C ASN A 1097 10.94 -14.67 -5.90
N GLY A 1098 11.28 -13.59 -5.20
CA GLY A 1098 12.67 -13.23 -4.87
C GLY A 1098 13.45 -12.55 -5.98
N GLU A 1099 12.87 -12.39 -7.18
CA GLU A 1099 13.50 -11.72 -8.32
C GLU A 1099 13.12 -10.23 -8.36
N ARG A 1100 14.13 -9.35 -8.48
CA ARG A 1100 13.94 -7.90 -8.63
C ARG A 1100 13.75 -7.50 -10.09
N ALA A 1101 14.37 -8.25 -11.00
CA ALA A 1101 14.17 -8.14 -12.45
C ALA A 1101 12.97 -8.97 -12.92
N TYR A 1102 11.84 -8.94 -12.21
CA TYR A 1102 10.67 -9.75 -12.55
C TYR A 1102 9.99 -9.27 -13.85
N GLN A 1103 9.29 -10.18 -14.54
CA GLN A 1103 8.59 -9.86 -15.79
C GLN A 1103 7.37 -8.94 -15.55
N THR A 1104 7.24 -7.93 -16.41
CA THR A 1104 6.10 -7.00 -16.52
C THR A 1104 5.54 -7.08 -17.94
N GLN A 1105 4.22 -6.99 -18.13
CA GLN A 1105 3.61 -7.21 -19.45
C GLN A 1105 3.42 -5.87 -20.17
N VAL A 1106 4.50 -5.38 -20.79
CA VAL A 1106 4.51 -4.14 -21.59
C VAL A 1106 4.82 -4.51 -23.04
N GLY A 1107 3.80 -4.97 -23.77
CA GLY A 1107 4.01 -5.61 -25.07
C GLY A 1107 4.34 -7.09 -24.88
N GLY A 1108 5.62 -7.44 -24.96
CA GLY A 1108 6.16 -8.69 -24.44
C GLY A 1108 6.25 -8.70 -22.91
N ALA A 1109 6.77 -9.79 -22.36
CA ALA A 1109 7.11 -9.86 -20.93
C ALA A 1109 8.54 -9.33 -20.69
N HIS A 1110 8.67 -8.04 -20.32
CA HIS A 1110 9.94 -7.31 -20.16
C HIS A 1110 10.38 -7.21 -18.68
N PRO A 1111 11.68 -7.02 -18.38
CA PRO A 1111 12.15 -6.81 -17.00
C PRO A 1111 11.56 -5.55 -16.36
N ALA A 1112 11.26 -5.63 -15.07
CA ALA A 1112 10.79 -4.49 -14.29
C ALA A 1112 11.72 -3.29 -14.43
N ASP A 1113 11.12 -2.09 -14.53
CA ASP A 1113 11.82 -0.80 -14.62
C ASP A 1113 12.80 -0.65 -15.80
N GLY A 1114 12.66 -1.47 -16.86
CA GLY A 1114 13.49 -1.36 -18.06
C GLY A 1114 14.91 -1.93 -17.92
N PHE A 1115 15.14 -2.76 -16.90
CA PHE A 1115 16.46 -3.35 -16.60
C PHE A 1115 17.56 -2.26 -16.44
N PRO A 1116 17.51 -1.46 -15.36
CA PRO A 1116 18.52 -0.45 -15.08
C PRO A 1116 19.89 -1.11 -14.93
N CYS A 1117 20.83 -0.74 -15.80
CA CYS A 1117 22.15 -1.36 -15.86
C CYS A 1117 23.27 -0.33 -16.04
N ARG A 1118 24.49 -0.78 -15.79
CA ARG A 1118 25.75 -0.13 -16.16
C ARG A 1118 26.57 -1.12 -16.99
N VAL A 1119 27.33 -0.60 -17.95
CA VAL A 1119 28.22 -1.41 -18.79
C VAL A 1119 29.67 -0.99 -18.52
N ARG A 1120 30.62 -1.93 -18.61
CA ARG A 1120 32.07 -1.68 -18.48
C ARG A 1120 32.86 -2.49 -19.49
N PHE A 1121 34.07 -2.06 -19.82
CA PHE A 1121 35.00 -2.88 -20.62
C PHE A 1121 35.54 -4.04 -19.77
N ARG A 1122 35.54 -5.25 -20.34
CA ARG A 1122 36.03 -6.45 -19.66
C ARG A 1122 37.56 -6.40 -19.58
N GLY A 1123 38.10 -6.45 -18.36
CA GLY A 1123 39.55 -6.40 -18.10
C GLY A 1123 40.04 -5.12 -17.42
N GLU A 1124 39.21 -4.07 -17.34
CA GLU A 1124 39.47 -2.92 -16.48
C GLU A 1124 39.09 -3.28 -15.03
N GLY A 1125 40.07 -3.35 -14.13
CA GLY A 1125 39.88 -3.74 -12.73
C GLY A 1125 38.94 -2.80 -11.97
N GLU A 1126 38.31 -3.30 -10.90
CA GLU A 1126 37.47 -2.50 -10.00
C GLU A 1126 38.25 -1.31 -9.43
N VAL A 1127 38.15 -0.16 -10.08
CA VAL A 1127 38.54 1.11 -9.48
C VAL A 1127 37.52 1.35 -8.38
N LYS A 1128 37.94 1.07 -7.13
CA LYS A 1128 37.24 1.47 -5.92
C LYS A 1128 36.98 2.98 -5.98
N GLY A 1129 35.71 3.35 -6.13
CA GLY A 1129 35.20 4.71 -5.98
C GLY A 1129 33.97 4.66 -5.10
#